data_AF-A0A2N6E861-F1
#
_entry.id   AF-A0A2N6E861-F1
#
_cell.length_a   1.000
_cell.length_b   1.000
_cell.length_c   1.000
_cell.angle_alpha   90.00
_cell.angle_beta   90.00
_cell.angle_gamma   90.00
#
_symmetry.space_group_name_H-M   'P 1'
#
loop_
_entity.id
_entity.type
_entity.pdbx_description
1 polymer ?
#
loop_
_entity_poly.entity_id
_entity_poly.type
_entity_poly.pdbx_seq_one_letter_code
_entity_poly.pdbx_strand_id
1 'polypeptide(L)'
;MVSPSTTLLPGPRGFFCFGLALFLLGLSCSAFGSGRQSTVLTALQTDAAVAIDGNASEAAWAKPTPLEIRVSDGSIGIVTATLKALYDTDHLYLLARWPDPRPDVSKKEWLFDAGEGRWTSATYTNRRGETLPLDEDRFTVMWNIGDSVKGFNTAACAMLCHGDRMHTNGPDERVDIWHWKAARTNPLGYADDKWLDNKIEEGYSHEAREAAHHGDARDKTAGIAGLGGNYHANARQTEIGGQTVSVPWHWEPEAKGEDALFITQEEIASGEAVPVEAISGIDRSRNIPGTILHRPAGSRGDIAARGEWANGFWTLELKRKLVTGQDDDVQFDVRKLYRFGVALMDNSGGFDAYGIGHSFDLGARTLEFGGAGSEQVTTMALARDHLLAGRTYAVKKNSGMARSEIDQALIHFNEVQESLARRDPSAYTALKTAFTRSKRDPSEKAIGELTDRIDHAILLIQGKAEPASPTWALRGLAQWGKIQGYVFLFMGGLASLLAYRSARRIRRKEFKLLAFFILIIMATIILESAGRLGILFRVTPLQSLSFMTSQYAALAWVTLMTLALFIARAGFREIDSALNRLRGQRKTLTELAVRDELTGLFNRRHFQERLSEVMSLRNRYRTPFALLLLDIDHFKKINDTHGHPCGDKVLKDLAGLLDGMVREKIDTLVRYGGEEFAILLYNTPPQAAAALAERIRRGVEEHAFPWQAQRLPVTVSIGVASASGAADGSPDQLVARADRALYRAKDDGRNCVKIHSPDAKG
;
A
#
# COMPACT_ATOMS: atom_id res chain seq x y z
N MET A 1 -2.09 -58.24 -27.10
CA MET A 1 -3.57 -58.23 -27.15
C MET A 1 -4.00 -56.78 -27.05
N VAL A 2 -4.35 -56.27 -28.22
CA VAL A 2 -4.80 -54.90 -28.50
C VAL A 2 -6.32 -54.95 -28.58
N SER A 3 -6.96 -53.82 -28.25
CA SER A 3 -8.41 -53.51 -28.26
C SER A 3 -9.21 -54.09 -29.45
N PRO A 4 -10.54 -54.16 -29.31
CA PRO A 4 -11.41 -53.32 -30.17
C PRO A 4 -12.47 -52.57 -29.34
N SER A 5 -12.68 -51.26 -29.55
CA SER A 5 -13.53 -50.64 -30.60
C SER A 5 -15.03 -50.90 -30.33
N THR A 6 -16.00 -50.00 -30.46
CA THR A 6 -16.26 -48.90 -31.41
C THR A 6 -17.65 -48.35 -30.95
N THR A 7 -17.96 -47.06 -30.81
CA THR A 7 -18.47 -46.05 -31.79
C THR A 7 -19.63 -45.30 -31.09
N LEU A 8 -19.97 -44.00 -31.24
CA LEU A 8 -20.02 -43.05 -32.36
C LEU A 8 -20.27 -41.62 -31.81
N LEU A 9 -19.78 -40.60 -32.54
CA LEU A 9 -20.04 -39.13 -32.45
C LEU A 9 -21.51 -38.75 -32.75
N PRO A 10 -22.05 -37.50 -32.59
CA PRO A 10 -21.40 -36.16 -32.76
C PRO A 10 -21.82 -35.02 -31.78
N GLY A 11 -21.14 -33.85 -31.86
CA GLY A 11 -21.47 -32.60 -31.12
C GLY A 11 -22.71 -31.86 -31.66
N PRO A 12 -22.91 -30.52 -31.48
CA PRO A 12 -22.19 -29.52 -30.68
C PRO A 12 -23.12 -28.62 -29.81
N ARG A 13 -22.52 -27.65 -29.09
CA ARG A 13 -23.11 -26.43 -28.48
C ARG A 13 -23.68 -26.53 -27.05
N GLY A 14 -23.12 -25.71 -26.16
CA GLY A 14 -23.84 -25.13 -25.02
C GLY A 14 -23.06 -25.16 -23.71
N PHE A 15 -22.82 -23.97 -23.15
CA PHE A 15 -22.41 -23.70 -21.75
C PHE A 15 -20.93 -23.93 -21.37
N PHE A 16 -20.10 -22.96 -21.76
CA PHE A 16 -18.88 -22.62 -21.04
C PHE A 16 -19.20 -21.60 -19.92
N CYS A 17 -18.46 -21.69 -18.82
CA CYS A 17 -18.41 -20.77 -17.66
C CYS A 17 -19.39 -21.00 -16.49
N PHE A 18 -19.28 -22.14 -15.82
CA PHE A 18 -19.47 -22.26 -14.37
C PHE A 18 -18.55 -23.37 -13.85
N GLY A 19 -17.27 -23.04 -13.61
CA GLY A 19 -16.28 -24.06 -13.24
C GLY A 19 -14.87 -23.55 -12.97
N LEU A 20 -14.72 -22.31 -12.48
CA LEU A 20 -13.40 -21.76 -12.11
C LEU A 20 -13.45 -20.92 -10.82
N ALA A 21 -14.32 -21.29 -9.86
CA ALA A 21 -14.48 -20.57 -8.60
C ALA A 21 -14.27 -21.43 -7.34
N LEU A 22 -13.95 -22.73 -7.47
CA LEU A 22 -13.80 -23.63 -6.32
C LEU A 22 -12.42 -24.28 -6.16
N PHE A 23 -11.44 -23.94 -7.01
CA PHE A 23 -10.08 -24.50 -6.89
C PHE A 23 -9.04 -23.52 -6.30
N LEU A 24 -9.45 -22.31 -5.90
CA LEU A 24 -8.59 -21.28 -5.27
C LEU A 24 -8.97 -20.94 -3.81
N LEU A 25 -9.83 -21.75 -3.18
CA LEU A 25 -10.27 -21.58 -1.78
C LEU A 25 -9.61 -22.58 -0.81
N GLY A 26 -8.53 -23.24 -1.22
CA GLY A 26 -7.92 -24.35 -0.50
C GLY A 26 -6.46 -24.18 -0.07
N LEU A 27 -5.90 -22.96 -0.01
CA LEU A 27 -4.52 -22.72 0.45
C LEU A 27 -4.39 -21.32 1.10
N SER A 28 -5.02 -21.11 2.26
CA SER A 28 -4.63 -20.09 3.24
C SER A 28 -5.59 -20.09 4.42
N CYS A 29 -5.62 -21.16 5.21
CA CYS A 29 -6.26 -21.12 6.52
C CYS A 29 -5.66 -22.19 7.44
N SER A 30 -4.37 -22.05 7.73
CA SER A 30 -3.67 -22.72 8.81
C SER A 30 -2.36 -21.98 9.11
N ALA A 31 -2.52 -20.74 9.55
CA ALA A 31 -1.52 -20.06 10.36
C ALA A 31 -2.26 -19.43 11.55
N PHE A 32 -2.91 -20.29 12.35
CA PHE A 32 -3.19 -19.97 13.74
C PHE A 32 -1.83 -19.73 14.40
N GLY A 33 -1.68 -18.56 15.03
CA GLY A 33 -0.42 -18.06 15.52
C GLY A 33 0.34 -19.07 16.39
N SER A 34 1.52 -19.47 15.93
CA SER A 34 2.64 -19.57 16.87
C SER A 34 2.91 -18.14 17.33
N GLY A 35 2.78 -17.86 18.63
CA GLY A 35 3.26 -16.59 19.17
C GLY A 35 4.71 -16.41 18.74
N ARG A 36 5.03 -15.36 17.98
CA ARG A 36 6.42 -15.00 17.71
C ARG A 36 7.07 -14.78 19.07
N GLN A 37 8.02 -15.64 19.46
CA GLN A 37 8.86 -15.39 20.63
C GLN A 37 9.58 -14.06 20.40
N SER A 38 9.57 -13.20 21.42
CA SER A 38 10.30 -11.92 21.39
C SER A 38 11.77 -12.17 21.05
N THR A 39 12.39 -11.26 20.31
CA THR A 39 13.85 -11.25 20.06
C THR A 39 14.57 -10.18 20.87
N VAL A 40 13.85 -9.49 21.76
CA VAL A 40 14.34 -8.28 22.44
C VAL A 40 14.43 -8.50 23.94
N LEU A 41 15.60 -8.16 24.47
CA LEU A 41 15.93 -8.08 25.87
C LEU A 41 15.79 -6.62 26.31
N THR A 42 14.74 -6.30 27.05
CA THR A 42 14.54 -4.94 27.59
C THR A 42 15.22 -4.82 28.96
N ALA A 43 16.26 -3.99 29.04
CA ALA A 43 16.91 -3.60 30.28
C ALA A 43 16.09 -2.53 31.00
N LEU A 44 15.72 -2.76 32.25
CA LEU A 44 15.00 -1.78 33.07
C LEU A 44 15.97 -0.98 33.94
N GLN A 45 15.72 0.32 34.08
CA GLN A 45 16.52 1.19 34.93
C GLN A 45 16.27 0.85 36.41
N THR A 46 17.33 0.80 37.20
CA THR A 46 17.28 0.68 38.66
C THR A 46 17.90 1.92 39.31
N ASP A 47 17.34 2.32 40.44
CA ASP A 47 17.80 3.48 41.21
C ASP A 47 19.05 3.17 42.06
N ALA A 48 19.31 1.88 42.30
CA ALA A 48 20.44 1.39 43.07
C ALA A 48 21.22 0.33 42.30
N ALA A 49 22.53 0.25 42.56
CA ALA A 49 23.40 -0.77 42.01
C ALA A 49 22.91 -2.17 42.44
N VAL A 50 22.81 -3.09 41.48
CA VAL A 50 22.43 -4.48 41.74
C VAL A 50 23.67 -5.23 42.24
N ALA A 51 23.53 -5.97 43.34
CA ALA A 51 24.56 -6.91 43.79
C ALA A 51 24.53 -8.16 42.90
N ILE A 52 25.70 -8.64 42.45
CA ILE A 52 25.82 -9.93 41.79
C ILE A 52 26.21 -10.98 42.83
N ASP A 53 25.29 -11.88 43.14
CA ASP A 53 25.42 -12.94 44.15
C ASP A 53 25.32 -14.36 43.56
N GLY A 54 24.96 -14.48 42.28
CA GLY A 54 24.81 -15.73 41.54
C GLY A 54 23.46 -16.42 41.72
N ASN A 55 22.63 -15.96 42.65
CA ASN A 55 21.31 -16.55 42.96
C ASN A 55 20.14 -15.59 42.62
N ALA A 56 20.46 -14.37 42.17
CA ALA A 56 19.50 -13.33 41.81
C ALA A 56 18.55 -12.96 42.95
N SER A 57 19.07 -12.85 44.18
CA SER A 57 18.25 -12.53 45.36
C SER A 57 17.64 -11.12 45.33
N GLU A 58 18.24 -10.20 44.57
CA GLU A 58 17.79 -8.82 44.46
C GLU A 58 16.37 -8.70 43.89
N ALA A 59 15.49 -8.01 44.62
CA ALA A 59 14.09 -7.84 44.24
C ALA A 59 13.92 -7.12 42.87
N ALA A 60 14.94 -6.40 42.42
CA ALA A 60 14.98 -5.75 41.11
C ALA A 60 14.79 -6.75 39.96
N TRP A 61 15.29 -7.99 40.08
CA TRP A 61 15.18 -9.03 39.05
C TRP A 61 13.77 -9.56 38.82
N ALA A 62 12.83 -9.29 39.74
CA ALA A 62 11.42 -9.65 39.58
C ALA A 62 10.69 -8.75 38.55
N LYS A 63 11.20 -7.55 38.28
CA LYS A 63 10.57 -6.54 37.41
C LYS A 63 10.73 -6.82 35.90
N PRO A 64 11.94 -7.11 35.37
CA PRO A 64 12.12 -7.29 33.93
C PRO A 64 11.50 -8.60 33.43
N THR A 65 10.86 -8.54 32.26
CA THR A 65 10.33 -9.71 31.57
C THR A 65 11.48 -10.54 30.99
N PRO A 66 11.52 -11.86 31.22
CA PRO A 66 12.58 -12.70 30.66
C PRO A 66 12.42 -12.84 29.14
N LEU A 67 13.53 -12.74 28.42
CA LEU A 67 13.66 -13.15 27.03
C LEU A 67 14.03 -14.64 26.99
N GLU A 68 13.21 -15.45 26.32
CA GLU A 68 13.54 -16.85 26.03
C GLU A 68 14.42 -16.93 24.79
N ILE A 69 15.60 -17.54 24.93
CA ILE A 69 16.54 -17.80 23.84
C ILE A 69 16.69 -19.31 23.71
N ARG A 70 16.25 -19.83 22.57
CA ARG A 70 16.41 -21.25 22.23
C ARG A 70 17.71 -21.44 21.46
N VAL A 71 18.69 -22.08 22.10
CA VAL A 71 19.91 -22.53 21.43
C VAL A 71 19.70 -23.97 20.97
N SER A 72 20.11 -24.30 19.75
CA SER A 72 19.68 -25.59 19.15
C SER A 72 20.69 -26.28 18.24
N ASP A 73 21.72 -25.57 17.81
CA ASP A 73 22.66 -26.09 16.83
C ASP A 73 23.98 -26.42 17.54
N GLY A 74 24.27 -27.70 17.76
CA GLY A 74 25.42 -28.15 18.54
C GLY A 74 25.19 -29.43 19.35
N SER A 75 26.25 -30.03 19.92
CA SER A 75 26.16 -31.37 20.53
C SER A 75 25.60 -31.42 21.95
N ILE A 76 25.34 -30.27 22.61
CA ILE A 76 24.60 -30.26 23.89
C ILE A 76 23.08 -30.35 23.68
N GLY A 77 22.62 -30.32 22.42
CA GLY A 77 21.22 -30.42 22.06
C GLY A 77 20.48 -29.09 22.14
N ILE A 78 19.15 -29.17 22.20
CA ILE A 78 18.28 -27.99 22.25
C ILE A 78 18.09 -27.58 23.71
N VAL A 79 18.53 -26.37 24.04
CA VAL A 79 18.43 -25.80 25.39
C VAL A 79 17.76 -24.43 25.29
N THR A 80 16.85 -24.13 26.20
CA THR A 80 16.24 -22.81 26.30
C THR A 80 16.86 -22.08 27.48
N ALA A 81 17.59 -21.01 27.21
CA ALA A 81 18.03 -20.05 28.20
C ALA A 81 16.99 -18.94 28.37
N THR A 82 16.97 -18.34 29.56
CA THR A 82 16.23 -17.11 29.84
C THR A 82 17.21 -16.01 30.18
N LEU A 83 17.02 -14.82 29.60
CA LEU A 83 17.81 -13.64 29.92
C LEU A 83 16.92 -12.52 30.46
N LYS A 84 17.41 -11.82 31.48
CA LYS A 84 16.86 -10.55 31.98
C LYS A 84 17.98 -9.51 31.99
N ALA A 85 17.62 -8.25 31.87
CA ALA A 85 18.58 -7.15 31.92
C ALA A 85 18.08 -6.03 32.83
N LEU A 86 19.03 -5.41 33.53
CA LEU A 86 18.85 -4.20 34.33
C LEU A 86 20.01 -3.24 34.01
N TYR A 87 19.84 -1.96 34.27
CA TYR A 87 20.94 -1.01 34.20
C TYR A 87 20.80 0.10 35.23
N ASP A 88 21.94 0.58 35.73
CA ASP A 88 22.01 1.80 36.54
C ASP A 88 22.69 2.92 35.74
N THR A 89 23.19 3.96 36.41
CA THR A 89 23.85 5.10 35.75
C THR A 89 25.14 4.68 35.03
N ASP A 90 25.84 3.67 35.54
CA ASP A 90 27.20 3.32 35.14
C ASP A 90 27.33 1.88 34.62
N HIS A 91 26.39 0.97 34.91
CA HIS A 91 26.52 -0.47 34.65
C HIS A 91 25.30 -1.08 33.96
N LEU A 92 25.57 -2.06 33.10
CA LEU A 92 24.63 -3.05 32.59
C LEU A 92 24.74 -4.32 33.45
N TYR A 93 23.58 -4.89 33.77
CA TYR A 93 23.45 -6.15 34.49
C TYR A 93 22.67 -7.14 33.63
N LEU A 94 23.16 -8.37 33.52
CA LEU A 94 22.47 -9.47 32.84
C LEU A 94 22.26 -10.62 33.81
N LEU A 95 21.08 -11.21 33.78
CA LEU A 95 20.76 -12.45 34.50
C LEU A 95 20.39 -13.51 33.47
N ALA A 96 21.22 -14.55 33.36
CA ALA A 96 21.00 -15.71 32.51
C ALA A 96 20.65 -16.93 33.36
N ARG A 97 19.67 -17.72 32.93
CA ARG A 97 19.32 -18.99 33.57
C ARG A 97 18.94 -20.05 32.54
N TRP A 98 19.49 -21.25 32.66
CA TRP A 98 19.24 -22.37 31.74
C TRP A 98 19.35 -23.73 32.45
N PRO A 99 18.66 -24.78 31.97
CA PRO A 99 18.86 -26.13 32.49
C PRO A 99 20.22 -26.66 32.02
N ASP A 100 20.94 -27.35 32.90
CA ASP A 100 22.18 -28.04 32.57
C ASP A 100 21.85 -29.26 31.65
N PRO A 101 22.26 -29.23 30.37
CA PRO A 101 21.82 -30.22 29.39
C PRO A 101 22.42 -31.60 29.59
N ARG A 102 23.53 -31.72 30.33
CA ARG A 102 24.20 -33.00 30.60
C ARG A 102 24.64 -33.07 32.06
N PRO A 103 23.77 -33.52 32.97
CA PRO A 103 24.08 -33.62 34.41
C PRO A 103 25.14 -34.68 34.77
N ASP A 104 25.93 -35.17 33.81
CA ASP A 104 26.99 -36.15 34.03
C ASP A 104 28.21 -35.49 34.71
N VAL A 105 28.62 -36.09 35.82
CA VAL A 105 29.73 -35.70 36.70
C VAL A 105 31.07 -36.26 36.23
N SER A 106 31.06 -37.15 35.23
CA SER A 106 32.23 -37.88 34.75
C SER A 106 33.19 -37.09 33.84
N LYS A 107 32.91 -35.80 33.61
CA LYS A 107 33.79 -34.92 32.83
C LYS A 107 34.95 -34.45 33.69
N LYS A 108 36.00 -35.27 33.70
CA LYS A 108 37.31 -34.94 34.25
C LYS A 108 37.86 -33.77 33.44
N GLU A 109 38.44 -32.76 34.06
CA GLU A 109 39.27 -31.74 33.39
C GLU A 109 40.76 -32.05 33.54
N TRP A 110 41.11 -32.84 34.58
CA TRP A 110 42.43 -33.41 34.80
C TRP A 110 42.32 -34.89 35.22
N LEU A 111 43.15 -35.73 34.62
CA LEU A 111 43.26 -37.18 34.77
C LEU A 111 44.61 -37.52 35.38
N PHE A 112 44.61 -38.24 36.50
CA PHE A 112 45.83 -38.84 37.02
C PHE A 112 46.11 -40.18 36.34
N ASP A 113 47.25 -40.30 35.68
CA ASP A 113 47.77 -41.58 35.20
C ASP A 113 48.64 -42.22 36.29
N ALA A 114 48.10 -43.27 36.92
CA ALA A 114 48.79 -43.99 37.99
C ALA A 114 49.98 -44.83 37.49
N GLY A 115 50.05 -45.16 36.20
CA GLY A 115 51.18 -45.89 35.61
C GLY A 115 52.35 -44.99 35.24
N GLU A 116 52.07 -43.74 34.86
CA GLU A 116 53.08 -42.75 34.47
C GLU A 116 53.41 -41.72 35.57
N GLY A 117 52.65 -41.71 36.68
CA GLY A 117 52.88 -40.77 37.77
C GLY A 117 52.76 -39.32 37.29
N ARG A 118 51.73 -38.99 36.51
CA ARG A 118 51.49 -37.62 36.07
C ARG A 118 50.03 -37.31 35.90
N TRP A 119 49.69 -36.04 36.10
CA TRP A 119 48.39 -35.49 35.74
C TRP A 119 48.40 -34.99 34.30
N THR A 120 47.34 -35.30 33.57
CA THR A 120 47.11 -34.86 32.20
C THR A 120 45.77 -34.15 32.12
N SER A 121 45.66 -33.08 31.33
CA SER A 121 44.35 -32.48 31.06
C SER A 121 43.46 -33.52 30.40
N ALA A 122 42.17 -33.54 30.73
CA ALA A 122 41.25 -34.43 30.06
C ALA A 122 41.16 -34.07 28.59
N THR A 123 41.20 -35.11 27.78
CA THR A 123 41.19 -34.99 26.35
C THR A 123 40.03 -35.78 25.78
N TYR A 124 39.57 -35.37 24.60
CA TYR A 124 38.65 -36.15 23.80
C TYR A 124 39.30 -36.43 22.44
N THR A 125 38.93 -37.54 21.83
CA THR A 125 39.37 -37.86 20.47
C THR A 125 38.32 -37.37 19.47
N ASN A 126 38.72 -36.50 18.54
CA ASN A 126 37.82 -35.96 17.53
C ASN A 126 37.53 -36.97 16.41
N ARG A 127 36.65 -36.60 15.46
CA ARG A 127 36.29 -37.46 14.31
C ARG A 127 37.48 -37.78 13.37
N ARG A 128 38.59 -37.04 13.49
CA ARG A 128 39.84 -37.25 12.74
C ARG A 128 40.82 -38.16 13.50
N GLY A 129 40.49 -38.59 14.71
CA GLY A 129 41.37 -39.40 15.56
C GLY A 129 42.38 -38.60 16.39
N GLU A 130 42.26 -37.26 16.43
CA GLU A 130 43.17 -36.39 17.17
C GLU A 130 42.69 -36.23 18.62
N THR A 131 43.61 -36.33 19.58
CA THR A 131 43.33 -36.21 21.02
C THR A 131 43.57 -34.77 21.47
N LEU A 132 42.52 -34.09 21.94
CA LEU A 132 42.49 -32.65 22.17
C LEU A 132 41.93 -32.31 23.55
N PRO A 133 42.42 -31.24 24.23
CA PRO A 133 42.00 -30.87 25.59
C PRO A 133 40.55 -30.35 25.65
N LEU A 134 39.93 -30.46 26.84
CA LEU A 134 38.61 -29.90 27.17
C LEU A 134 38.72 -28.55 27.88
N ASP A 135 37.87 -27.57 27.55
CA ASP A 135 37.75 -26.25 28.20
C ASP A 135 36.53 -26.18 29.17
N GLU A 136 36.46 -25.15 30.00
CA GLU A 136 35.44 -24.97 31.07
C GLU A 136 34.34 -23.97 30.72
N ASP A 137 34.19 -23.58 29.46
CA ASP A 137 33.24 -22.56 29.07
C ASP A 137 31.79 -23.01 29.34
N ARG A 138 30.98 -22.09 29.86
CA ARG A 138 29.57 -22.35 30.22
C ARG A 138 28.59 -21.45 29.49
N PHE A 139 28.95 -20.19 29.31
CA PHE A 139 28.05 -19.19 28.74
C PHE A 139 28.84 -18.15 27.96
N THR A 140 28.35 -17.79 26.78
CA THR A 140 28.92 -16.74 25.93
C THR A 140 27.86 -15.76 25.52
N VAL A 141 28.20 -14.47 25.56
CA VAL A 141 27.47 -13.41 24.85
C VAL A 141 28.42 -12.73 23.88
N MET A 142 28.01 -12.60 22.63
CA MET A 142 28.79 -11.90 21.60
C MET A 142 28.06 -10.64 21.16
N TRP A 143 28.72 -9.49 21.19
CA TRP A 143 28.19 -8.18 20.81
C TRP A 143 28.78 -7.72 19.49
N ASN A 144 27.93 -7.30 18.55
CA ASN A 144 28.38 -6.74 17.28
C ASN A 144 28.79 -5.27 17.47
N ILE A 145 30.10 -5.01 17.56
CA ILE A 145 30.60 -3.66 17.81
C ILE A 145 30.26 -2.77 16.62
N GLY A 146 29.49 -1.71 16.90
CA GLY A 146 29.09 -0.72 15.88
C GLY A 146 28.23 -1.27 14.75
N ASP A 147 27.54 -2.41 14.95
CA ASP A 147 26.84 -3.15 13.87
C ASP A 147 27.78 -3.47 12.67
N SER A 148 29.08 -3.60 12.92
CA SER A 148 30.11 -3.68 11.86
C SER A 148 30.10 -5.01 11.10
N VAL A 149 29.78 -6.12 11.76
CA VAL A 149 29.81 -7.47 11.16
C VAL A 149 28.63 -7.69 10.21
N LYS A 150 28.93 -7.92 8.93
CA LYS A 150 27.91 -8.17 7.90
C LYS A 150 27.24 -9.53 8.10
N GLY A 151 25.90 -9.54 8.13
CA GLY A 151 25.12 -10.78 8.29
C GLY A 151 24.93 -11.24 9.73
N PHE A 152 25.39 -10.44 10.72
CA PHE A 152 25.24 -10.80 12.14
C PHE A 152 23.79 -10.92 12.56
N ASN A 153 22.89 -10.19 11.92
CA ASN A 153 21.47 -10.28 12.24
C ASN A 153 20.85 -11.65 11.89
N THR A 154 21.35 -12.32 10.85
CA THR A 154 20.76 -13.60 10.36
C THR A 154 21.34 -14.82 11.05
N ALA A 155 22.61 -14.76 11.44
CA ALA A 155 23.33 -15.90 12.00
C ALA A 155 23.90 -15.63 13.40
N ALA A 156 24.02 -14.37 13.82
CA ALA A 156 24.63 -13.97 15.09
C ALA A 156 25.98 -14.65 15.33
N CYS A 157 26.19 -15.15 16.56
CA CYS A 157 27.35 -15.93 16.93
C CYS A 157 27.51 -17.20 16.08
N ALA A 158 26.45 -17.75 15.47
CA ALA A 158 26.56 -18.93 14.59
C ALA A 158 27.52 -18.69 13.44
N MET A 159 27.60 -17.48 12.86
CA MET A 159 28.49 -17.27 11.72
C MET A 159 29.97 -17.40 12.10
N LEU A 160 30.29 -17.05 13.35
CA LEU A 160 31.66 -16.99 13.86
C LEU A 160 32.03 -18.32 14.51
N CYS A 161 31.05 -18.99 15.12
CA CYS A 161 31.23 -20.30 15.75
C CYS A 161 31.15 -21.49 14.75
N HIS A 162 30.36 -21.36 13.66
CA HIS A 162 30.16 -22.42 12.64
C HIS A 162 30.75 -22.10 11.27
N GLY A 163 31.41 -20.96 11.14
CA GLY A 163 32.32 -20.72 10.02
C GLY A 163 33.54 -21.64 10.14
N ASP A 164 34.21 -21.93 9.03
CA ASP A 164 35.47 -22.70 9.05
C ASP A 164 36.57 -22.04 9.92
N ARG A 165 36.35 -20.81 10.44
CA ARG A 165 37.29 -19.94 11.16
C ARG A 165 36.56 -19.00 12.14
N MET A 166 37.13 -18.72 13.33
CA MET A 166 36.66 -17.62 14.19
C MET A 166 37.45 -16.36 13.87
N HIS A 167 37.05 -15.67 12.81
CA HIS A 167 37.50 -14.32 12.49
C HIS A 167 36.34 -13.60 11.79
N THR A 168 36.31 -12.27 11.84
CA THR A 168 35.36 -11.48 11.06
C THR A 168 35.75 -11.47 9.58
N ASN A 169 34.84 -11.14 8.66
CA ASN A 169 35.11 -11.25 7.22
C ASN A 169 35.76 -9.99 6.63
N GLY A 170 35.75 -8.88 7.36
CA GLY A 170 36.26 -7.59 6.89
C GLY A 170 37.15 -6.91 7.92
N PRO A 171 38.11 -6.08 7.46
CA PRO A 171 39.09 -5.42 8.33
C PRO A 171 38.50 -4.43 9.33
N ASP A 172 37.29 -3.92 9.07
CA ASP A 172 36.57 -3.00 9.95
C ASP A 172 35.53 -3.71 10.83
N GLU A 173 35.37 -5.02 10.68
CA GLU A 173 34.39 -5.82 11.40
C GLU A 173 34.98 -6.27 12.75
N ARG A 174 34.30 -5.96 13.85
CA ARG A 174 34.71 -6.32 15.21
C ARG A 174 33.57 -6.86 16.07
N VAL A 175 33.91 -7.79 16.95
CA VAL A 175 32.98 -8.40 17.91
C VAL A 175 33.59 -8.40 19.29
N ASP A 176 32.79 -8.04 20.28
CA ASP A 176 33.11 -8.11 21.70
C ASP A 176 32.50 -9.41 22.26
N ILE A 177 33.27 -10.21 22.99
CA ILE A 177 32.94 -11.57 23.40
C ILE A 177 33.11 -11.71 24.91
N TRP A 178 31.98 -11.95 25.58
CA TRP A 178 31.94 -12.18 27.02
C TRP A 178 31.81 -13.67 27.28
N HIS A 179 32.87 -14.28 27.78
CA HIS A 179 32.90 -15.70 28.13
C HIS A 179 32.84 -15.89 29.63
N TRP A 180 31.90 -16.71 30.11
CA TRP A 180 31.85 -17.13 31.49
C TRP A 180 32.32 -18.58 31.62
N LYS A 181 33.32 -18.78 32.47
CA LYS A 181 33.94 -20.07 32.75
C LYS A 181 33.61 -20.49 34.18
N ALA A 182 33.08 -21.70 34.35
CA ALA A 182 32.71 -22.19 35.67
C ALA A 182 32.64 -23.72 35.76
N ALA A 183 32.99 -24.24 36.94
CA ALA A 183 32.72 -25.61 37.35
C ALA A 183 31.52 -25.65 38.31
N ARG A 184 30.79 -26.78 38.37
CA ARG A 184 29.59 -26.93 39.23
C ARG A 184 29.88 -26.67 40.70
N THR A 185 31.09 -26.98 41.15
CA THR A 185 31.54 -26.85 42.54
C THR A 185 32.09 -25.47 42.88
N ASN A 186 32.48 -24.66 41.89
CA ASN A 186 32.98 -23.30 42.10
C ASN A 186 32.35 -22.36 41.08
N PRO A 187 31.19 -21.79 41.42
CA PRO A 187 30.46 -20.95 40.50
C PRO A 187 30.84 -19.46 40.66
N LEU A 188 31.90 -19.13 41.44
CA LEU A 188 32.42 -17.76 41.59
C LEU A 188 33.01 -17.15 40.32
N GLY A 189 33.02 -17.90 39.21
CA GLY A 189 32.52 -17.36 37.96
C GLY A 189 33.41 -16.31 37.33
N TYR A 190 34.62 -16.71 36.96
CA TYR A 190 35.51 -15.90 36.15
C TYR A 190 34.86 -15.57 34.79
N ALA A 191 34.88 -14.29 34.41
CA ALA A 191 34.53 -13.84 33.07
C ALA A 191 35.79 -13.37 32.33
N ASP A 192 35.90 -13.85 31.10
CA ASP A 192 36.95 -13.55 30.14
C ASP A 192 36.35 -12.58 29.11
N ASP A 193 36.92 -11.38 29.04
CA ASP A 193 36.56 -10.32 28.11
C ASP A 193 37.52 -10.35 26.92
N LYS A 194 36.98 -10.60 25.75
CA LYS A 194 37.76 -10.82 24.53
C LYS A 194 37.13 -10.13 23.35
N TRP A 195 37.90 -9.97 22.29
CA TRP A 195 37.39 -9.44 21.05
C TRP A 195 37.89 -10.20 19.83
N LEU A 196 37.17 -10.04 18.73
CA LEU A 196 37.43 -10.72 17.47
C LEU A 196 37.47 -9.71 16.32
N ASP A 197 38.45 -9.87 15.43
CA ASP A 197 38.52 -9.13 14.17
C ASP A 197 38.90 -10.04 12.99
N ASN A 198 39.43 -9.44 11.92
CA ASN A 198 39.89 -10.14 10.73
C ASN A 198 41.42 -10.42 10.74
N LYS A 199 42.17 -9.88 11.70
CA LYS A 199 43.63 -9.94 11.72
C LYS A 199 44.11 -11.25 12.34
N ILE A 200 44.87 -12.00 11.56
CA ILE A 200 45.48 -13.26 11.98
C ILE A 200 46.79 -12.98 12.76
N GLU A 201 46.88 -13.45 13.99
CA GLU A 201 48.07 -13.43 14.83
C GLU A 201 49.24 -14.21 14.19
N GLU A 202 50.46 -13.72 14.42
CA GLU A 202 51.68 -14.32 13.88
C GLU A 202 51.92 -15.71 14.45
N GLY A 203 52.10 -16.71 13.60
CA GLY A 203 52.27 -18.12 13.98
C GLY A 203 51.01 -18.98 13.83
N TYR A 204 49.85 -18.36 13.64
CA TYR A 204 48.61 -19.06 13.29
C TYR A 204 48.40 -19.09 11.77
N SER A 205 47.92 -20.21 11.22
CA SER A 205 47.59 -20.30 9.80
C SER A 205 46.24 -19.65 9.50
N HIS A 206 45.96 -19.35 8.23
CA HIS A 206 44.65 -18.82 7.83
C HIS A 206 43.53 -19.85 8.05
N GLU A 207 43.85 -21.13 8.21
CA GLU A 207 42.93 -22.20 8.59
C GLU A 207 42.78 -22.35 10.11
N ALA A 208 43.65 -21.72 10.91
CA ALA A 208 43.58 -21.77 12.36
C ALA A 208 42.40 -20.93 12.86
N ARG A 209 41.59 -21.55 13.71
CA ARG A 209 40.32 -20.96 14.14
C ARG A 209 40.47 -19.84 15.16
N GLU A 210 41.58 -19.79 15.88
CA GLU A 210 41.89 -18.79 16.92
C GLU A 210 42.65 -17.58 16.38
N ALA A 211 42.95 -17.58 15.08
CA ALA A 211 43.89 -16.66 14.49
C ALA A 211 43.55 -15.18 14.72
N ALA A 212 42.28 -14.80 14.86
CA ALA A 212 41.86 -13.41 15.05
C ALA A 212 41.15 -13.14 16.39
N HIS A 213 41.43 -13.98 17.38
CA HIS A 213 40.85 -13.90 18.71
C HIS A 213 41.85 -13.29 19.69
N HIS A 214 41.50 -12.14 20.26
CA HIS A 214 42.42 -11.29 21.00
C HIS A 214 41.95 -11.10 22.45
N GLY A 215 42.90 -10.97 23.39
CA GLY A 215 42.62 -10.45 24.73
C GLY A 215 42.51 -8.91 24.73
N ASP A 216 41.85 -8.33 25.73
CA ASP A 216 41.77 -6.87 25.92
C ASP A 216 43.19 -6.25 26.06
N ALA A 217 43.39 -5.07 25.46
CA ALA A 217 44.62 -4.29 25.52
C ALA A 217 45.11 -3.98 26.95
N ARG A 218 44.22 -3.99 27.96
CA ARG A 218 44.59 -3.82 29.38
C ARG A 218 45.30 -5.02 30.02
N ASP A 219 45.29 -6.20 29.40
CA ASP A 219 46.11 -7.34 29.86
C ASP A 219 47.61 -7.00 29.90
N LYS A 220 48.05 -5.96 29.16
CA LYS A 220 49.46 -5.59 29.05
C LYS A 220 49.96 -4.57 30.08
N THR A 221 49.11 -3.82 30.78
CA THR A 221 49.54 -2.62 31.55
C THR A 221 49.16 -2.58 33.03
N ALA A 222 48.26 -3.44 33.52
CA ALA A 222 47.83 -3.42 34.92
C ALA A 222 48.61 -4.42 35.80
N GLY A 223 49.95 -4.37 35.88
CA GLY A 223 50.71 -5.25 36.82
C GLY A 223 50.51 -6.78 36.63
N ILE A 224 49.78 -7.19 35.60
CA ILE A 224 49.48 -8.56 35.18
C ILE A 224 50.54 -9.05 34.15
N ALA A 225 51.61 -8.30 33.95
CA ALA A 225 52.77 -8.66 33.12
C ALA A 225 53.59 -9.89 33.63
N GLY A 226 53.05 -10.65 34.59
CA GLY A 226 53.58 -11.93 35.06
C GLY A 226 52.52 -12.99 35.34
N LEU A 227 51.23 -12.71 35.06
CA LEU A 227 50.11 -13.66 35.20
C LEU A 227 49.47 -13.97 33.84
N GLY A 228 50.29 -13.97 32.79
CA GLY A 228 50.02 -14.61 31.50
C GLY A 228 49.96 -16.14 31.62
N GLY A 229 49.21 -16.66 32.58
CA GLY A 229 48.95 -18.08 32.69
C GLY A 229 47.93 -18.50 31.65
N ASN A 230 48.38 -19.15 30.58
CA ASN A 230 47.58 -20.22 30.00
C ASN A 230 47.38 -21.29 31.08
N TYR A 231 46.23 -21.97 31.09
CA TYR A 231 45.88 -23.03 32.04
C TYR A 231 46.98 -24.11 32.17
N HIS A 232 47.78 -24.28 31.12
CA HIS A 232 48.97 -25.13 31.06
C HIS A 232 50.08 -24.81 32.08
N ALA A 233 50.10 -23.63 32.69
CA ALA A 233 51.14 -23.22 33.64
C ALA A 233 50.94 -23.74 35.08
N ASN A 234 49.88 -24.52 35.35
CA ASN A 234 49.45 -24.90 36.70
C ASN A 234 50.07 -26.21 37.27
N ALA A 235 51.21 -26.68 36.75
CA ALA A 235 51.86 -27.93 37.20
C ALA A 235 53.19 -27.69 37.97
N ARG A 236 53.41 -28.45 39.06
CA ARG A 236 54.68 -28.62 39.80
C ARG A 236 55.19 -30.07 39.69
N GLN A 237 56.46 -30.29 40.03
CA GLN A 237 57.02 -31.63 40.24
C GLN A 237 57.11 -31.91 41.75
N THR A 238 56.57 -33.03 42.23
CA THR A 238 56.67 -33.47 43.63
C THR A 238 57.07 -34.95 43.70
N GLU A 239 57.54 -35.45 44.85
CA GLU A 239 57.87 -36.87 45.02
C GLU A 239 56.75 -37.64 45.74
N ILE A 240 56.21 -38.67 45.09
CA ILE A 240 55.20 -39.57 45.66
C ILE A 240 55.74 -41.00 45.58
N GLY A 241 55.90 -41.66 46.73
CA GLY A 241 56.37 -43.05 46.78
C GLY A 241 57.77 -43.28 46.19
N GLY A 242 58.64 -42.25 46.19
CA GLY A 242 60.00 -42.30 45.65
C GLY A 242 60.13 -42.06 44.13
N GLN A 243 59.06 -41.59 43.49
CA GLN A 243 59.07 -41.18 42.09
C GLN A 243 58.70 -39.69 41.96
N THR A 244 59.41 -38.97 41.08
CA THR A 244 59.07 -37.58 40.73
C THR A 244 57.86 -37.56 39.80
N VAL A 245 56.78 -36.96 40.27
CA VAL A 245 55.45 -36.93 39.64
C VAL A 245 55.10 -35.48 39.32
N SER A 246 54.64 -35.22 38.09
CA SER A 246 54.07 -33.92 37.73
C SER A 246 52.65 -33.83 38.28
N VAL A 247 52.46 -32.96 39.27
CA VAL A 247 51.17 -32.73 39.93
C VAL A 247 50.68 -31.31 39.68
N PRO A 248 49.37 -31.07 39.58
CA PRO A 248 48.82 -29.74 39.70
C PRO A 248 49.28 -29.12 41.02
N TRP A 249 49.52 -27.81 41.04
CA TRP A 249 50.18 -27.07 42.13
C TRP A 249 49.70 -27.41 43.57
N HIS A 250 48.48 -27.92 43.73
CA HIS A 250 47.73 -28.06 44.99
C HIS A 250 47.53 -29.52 45.46
N TRP A 251 48.25 -30.51 44.90
CA TRP A 251 48.00 -31.94 45.14
C TRP A 251 49.04 -32.65 46.04
N GLU A 252 49.68 -31.94 46.98
CA GLU A 252 50.57 -32.58 47.96
C GLU A 252 49.78 -33.37 49.03
N PRO A 253 50.04 -34.67 49.24
CA PRO A 253 49.28 -35.50 50.18
C PRO A 253 49.43 -35.12 51.66
N GLU A 254 50.36 -34.22 52.00
CA GLU A 254 50.68 -33.83 53.39
C GLU A 254 50.75 -32.31 53.61
N ALA A 255 50.19 -31.50 52.71
CA ALA A 255 50.19 -30.04 52.87
C ALA A 255 49.42 -29.62 54.14
N LYS A 256 50.16 -29.26 55.19
CA LYS A 256 49.63 -28.63 56.41
C LYS A 256 49.82 -27.12 56.30
N GLY A 257 48.74 -26.40 56.00
CA GLY A 257 48.68 -24.94 56.04
C GLY A 257 48.47 -24.26 54.69
N GLU A 258 47.60 -23.24 54.74
CA GLU A 258 47.20 -22.15 53.83
C GLU A 258 47.07 -22.32 52.30
N ASP A 259 47.65 -23.32 51.62
CA ASP A 259 47.66 -23.34 50.13
C ASP A 259 47.15 -24.63 49.45
N ALA A 260 46.42 -25.49 50.17
CA ALA A 260 45.68 -26.62 49.59
C ALA A 260 44.16 -26.36 49.63
N LEU A 261 43.64 -25.73 48.57
CA LEU A 261 42.24 -25.32 48.47
C LEU A 261 41.34 -26.49 48.04
N PHE A 262 40.93 -27.31 49.01
CA PHE A 262 39.54 -27.75 49.00
C PHE A 262 38.66 -26.51 49.11
N ILE A 263 37.44 -26.56 48.55
CA ILE A 263 36.39 -25.64 48.93
C ILE A 263 36.28 -25.67 50.47
N THR A 264 36.67 -24.59 51.11
CA THR A 264 36.68 -24.46 52.57
C THR A 264 35.25 -24.22 53.07
N GLN A 265 35.00 -24.57 54.33
CA GLN A 265 33.72 -24.25 54.97
C GLN A 265 33.50 -22.74 55.06
N GLU A 266 34.58 -21.95 55.07
CA GLU A 266 34.55 -20.48 55.03
C GLU A 266 34.16 -19.96 53.64
N GLU A 267 34.64 -20.57 52.56
CA GLU A 267 34.19 -20.29 51.19
C GLU A 267 32.71 -20.69 50.99
N ILE A 268 32.26 -21.81 51.56
CA ILE A 268 30.83 -22.17 51.56
C ILE A 268 30.01 -21.16 52.39
N ALA A 269 30.50 -20.78 53.57
CA ALA A 269 29.81 -19.85 54.47
C ALA A 269 29.78 -18.40 53.95
N SER A 270 30.76 -18.01 53.13
CA SER A 270 30.82 -16.70 52.44
C SER A 270 30.09 -16.70 51.09
N GLY A 271 29.60 -17.87 50.63
CA GLY A 271 28.89 -18.03 49.35
C GLY A 271 29.83 -18.05 48.14
N GLU A 272 31.11 -18.31 48.38
CA GLU A 272 32.19 -18.46 47.40
C GLU A 272 32.26 -19.88 46.79
N ALA A 273 31.52 -20.84 47.34
CA ALA A 273 31.34 -22.15 46.73
C ALA A 273 30.01 -22.75 47.13
N VAL A 274 29.46 -23.64 46.29
CA VAL A 274 28.15 -24.25 46.54
C VAL A 274 28.27 -25.75 46.86
N PRO A 275 27.58 -26.22 47.92
CA PRO A 275 27.49 -27.65 48.20
C PRO A 275 26.63 -28.35 47.14
N VAL A 276 27.11 -29.45 46.57
CA VAL A 276 26.31 -30.27 45.66
C VAL A 276 25.31 -31.10 46.48
N GLU A 277 24.11 -30.57 46.69
CA GLU A 277 23.11 -31.13 47.63
C GLU A 277 22.54 -32.51 47.20
N ALA A 278 22.56 -32.84 45.90
CA ALA A 278 22.01 -34.09 45.36
C ALA A 278 23.09 -35.05 44.84
N ILE A 279 23.89 -35.61 45.77
CA ILE A 279 24.93 -36.62 45.48
C ILE A 279 24.32 -37.98 45.07
N SER A 280 22.99 -38.16 45.15
CA SER A 280 22.32 -39.43 44.86
C SER A 280 22.30 -39.81 43.37
N GLY A 281 22.46 -38.85 42.47
CA GLY A 281 22.61 -39.10 41.02
C GLY A 281 24.07 -39.26 40.56
N ILE A 282 25.02 -39.18 41.50
CA ILE A 282 26.46 -39.14 41.24
C ILE A 282 27.05 -40.52 41.54
N ASP A 283 27.68 -41.15 40.53
CA ASP A 283 28.40 -42.42 40.70
C ASP A 283 29.65 -42.20 41.57
N ARG A 284 29.55 -42.58 42.84
CA ARG A 284 30.59 -42.39 43.87
C ARG A 284 31.85 -43.25 43.65
N SER A 285 31.85 -44.14 42.66
CA SER A 285 33.01 -44.98 42.32
C SER A 285 33.98 -44.33 41.33
N ARG A 286 33.69 -43.09 40.88
CA ARG A 286 34.46 -42.37 39.85
C ARG A 286 35.04 -41.06 40.37
N ASN A 287 36.22 -40.67 39.89
CA ASN A 287 36.89 -39.42 40.24
C ASN A 287 36.02 -38.20 39.88
N ILE A 288 35.86 -37.30 40.84
CA ILE A 288 35.17 -36.01 40.72
C ILE A 288 36.22 -34.96 40.31
N PRO A 289 35.93 -34.04 39.37
CA PRO A 289 36.88 -33.01 38.96
C PRO A 289 37.35 -32.15 40.14
N GLY A 290 38.67 -31.97 40.26
CA GLY A 290 39.27 -30.92 41.06
C GLY A 290 39.04 -29.58 40.35
N THR A 291 38.45 -28.67 41.10
CA THR A 291 37.93 -27.36 40.72
C THR A 291 39.00 -26.37 40.23
N ILE A 292 38.61 -25.17 39.77
CA ILE A 292 39.48 -23.98 39.65
C ILE A 292 40.26 -23.79 40.96
N LEU A 293 41.59 -23.71 40.85
CA LEU A 293 42.56 -24.04 41.91
C LEU A 293 43.02 -22.86 42.78
N HIS A 294 42.59 -21.67 42.41
CA HIS A 294 42.63 -20.44 43.21
C HIS A 294 41.69 -19.45 42.53
N ARG A 295 41.12 -18.49 43.27
CA ARG A 295 40.46 -17.32 42.69
C ARG A 295 41.39 -16.67 41.66
N PRO A 296 41.08 -16.60 40.36
CA PRO A 296 41.79 -15.70 39.47
C PRO A 296 41.62 -14.29 40.01
N ALA A 297 42.73 -13.58 40.25
CA ALA A 297 42.66 -12.19 40.69
C ALA A 297 42.16 -11.34 39.52
N GLY A 298 40.88 -10.98 39.54
CA GLY A 298 40.23 -10.15 38.52
C GLY A 298 39.57 -10.95 37.40
N SER A 299 38.59 -10.31 36.74
CA SER A 299 38.23 -10.64 35.36
C SER A 299 39.40 -10.28 34.47
N ARG A 300 39.71 -11.09 33.45
CA ARG A 300 40.49 -10.57 32.33
C ARG A 300 39.55 -9.64 31.59
N GLY A 301 39.72 -8.33 31.80
CA GLY A 301 38.84 -7.28 31.30
C GLY A 301 37.94 -6.68 32.39
N ASP A 302 36.78 -6.15 31.99
CA ASP A 302 35.95 -5.32 32.87
C ASP A 302 34.54 -5.86 33.19
N ILE A 303 34.38 -7.18 33.03
CA ILE A 303 33.15 -7.93 33.29
C ILE A 303 33.25 -8.65 34.64
N ALA A 304 32.42 -8.27 35.60
CA ALA A 304 32.23 -9.06 36.81
C ALA A 304 31.13 -10.11 36.57
N ALA A 305 31.35 -11.33 37.02
CA ALA A 305 30.39 -12.42 36.87
C ALA A 305 30.29 -13.24 38.15
N ARG A 306 29.10 -13.80 38.40
CA ARG A 306 28.86 -14.74 39.48
C ARG A 306 27.72 -15.66 39.10
N GLY A 307 27.89 -16.95 39.30
CA GLY A 307 26.83 -17.90 39.05
C GLY A 307 26.58 -18.83 40.23
N GLU A 308 25.60 -19.70 40.03
CA GLU A 308 25.26 -20.80 40.92
C GLU A 308 24.76 -21.98 40.07
N TRP A 309 25.15 -23.20 40.44
CA TRP A 309 24.51 -24.41 39.95
C TRP A 309 23.68 -25.03 41.07
N ALA A 310 22.37 -25.10 40.87
CA ALA A 310 21.46 -25.69 41.84
C ALA A 310 20.32 -26.42 41.13
N ASN A 311 20.00 -27.63 41.62
CA ASN A 311 18.87 -28.44 41.12
C ASN A 311 18.87 -28.68 39.60
N GLY A 312 20.06 -28.82 39.00
CA GLY A 312 20.21 -29.03 37.54
C GLY A 312 20.02 -27.77 36.70
N PHE A 313 20.02 -26.58 37.30
CA PHE A 313 20.00 -25.30 36.60
C PHE A 313 21.25 -24.49 36.91
N TRP A 314 21.71 -23.78 35.89
CA TRP A 314 22.67 -22.69 36.04
C TRP A 314 21.92 -21.37 36.17
N THR A 315 22.33 -20.55 37.13
CA THR A 315 21.97 -19.14 37.26
C THR A 315 23.26 -18.34 37.17
N LEU A 316 23.28 -17.28 36.36
CA LEU A 316 24.46 -16.45 36.12
C LEU A 316 24.05 -14.98 36.13
N GLU A 317 24.74 -14.18 36.93
CA GLU A 317 24.68 -12.73 36.91
C GLU A 317 25.98 -12.15 36.35
N LEU A 318 25.86 -11.25 35.38
CA LEU A 318 26.96 -10.49 34.80
C LEU A 318 26.76 -9.01 35.10
N LYS A 319 27.83 -8.29 35.39
CA LYS A 319 27.87 -6.84 35.58
C LYS A 319 29.04 -6.27 34.79
N ARG A 320 28.78 -5.26 33.96
CA ARG A 320 29.81 -4.58 33.18
C ARG A 320 29.48 -3.10 33.02
N LYS A 321 30.49 -2.23 32.94
CA LYS A 321 30.28 -0.77 32.79
C LYS A 321 29.64 -0.43 31.45
N LEU A 322 28.71 0.52 31.40
CA LEU A 322 28.07 0.92 30.14
C LEU A 322 29.09 1.46 29.14
N VAL A 323 30.00 2.32 29.61
CA VAL A 323 31.06 2.93 28.80
C VAL A 323 32.40 2.65 29.46
N THR A 324 33.28 1.97 28.72
CA THR A 324 34.60 1.51 29.20
C THR A 324 35.71 2.37 28.64
N GLY A 325 35.47 3.00 27.49
CA GLY A 325 36.43 3.81 26.76
C GLY A 325 37.43 2.99 25.93
N GLN A 326 37.26 1.66 25.86
CA GLN A 326 38.07 0.77 25.04
C GLN A 326 37.43 0.60 23.67
N ASP A 327 38.24 0.75 22.60
CA ASP A 327 37.74 0.64 21.22
C ASP A 327 37.33 -0.78 20.82
N ASP A 328 37.83 -1.77 21.55
CA ASP A 328 37.59 -3.19 21.29
C ASP A 328 36.38 -3.75 22.09
N ASP A 329 35.72 -2.90 22.89
CA ASP A 329 34.48 -3.27 23.58
C ASP A 329 33.26 -2.55 23.01
N VAL A 330 32.08 -3.11 23.25
CA VAL A 330 30.83 -2.42 22.98
C VAL A 330 30.64 -1.23 23.93
N GLN A 331 30.40 -0.03 23.38
CA GLN A 331 30.10 1.16 24.18
C GLN A 331 28.58 1.37 24.25
N PHE A 332 27.98 1.06 25.40
CA PHE A 332 26.53 1.16 25.61
C PHE A 332 26.10 2.61 25.88
N ASP A 333 25.29 3.14 24.97
CA ASP A 333 24.52 4.36 25.07
C ASP A 333 23.07 3.94 25.27
N VAL A 334 22.49 4.32 26.41
CA VAL A 334 21.11 3.95 26.78
C VAL A 334 20.06 4.46 25.79
N ARG A 335 20.42 5.28 24.81
CA ARG A 335 19.54 5.71 23.71
C ARG A 335 19.60 4.80 22.49
N LYS A 336 20.54 3.86 22.41
CA LYS A 336 20.74 3.00 21.24
C LYS A 336 20.26 1.55 21.49
N LEU A 337 20.15 0.81 20.40
CA LEU A 337 19.89 -0.63 20.40
C LEU A 337 21.18 -1.38 20.08
N TYR A 338 21.36 -2.56 20.67
CA TYR A 338 22.59 -3.34 20.53
C TYR A 338 22.27 -4.77 20.12
N ARG A 339 23.04 -5.33 19.17
CA ARG A 339 22.86 -6.69 18.68
C ARG A 339 23.79 -7.65 19.37
N PHE A 340 23.23 -8.77 19.82
CA PHE A 340 24.01 -9.82 20.46
C PHE A 340 23.57 -11.23 20.07
N GLY A 341 24.49 -12.18 20.18
CA GLY A 341 24.23 -13.62 20.10
C GLY A 341 24.56 -14.29 21.44
N VAL A 342 23.93 -15.44 21.71
CA VAL A 342 24.19 -16.23 22.92
C VAL A 342 24.61 -17.64 22.53
N ALA A 343 25.62 -18.16 23.20
CA ALA A 343 25.99 -19.57 23.15
C ALA A 343 26.04 -20.15 24.56
N LEU A 344 25.56 -21.39 24.69
CA LEU A 344 25.72 -22.19 25.89
C LEU A 344 26.78 -23.25 25.62
N MET A 345 27.65 -23.45 26.60
CA MET A 345 28.76 -24.39 26.54
C MET A 345 28.69 -25.33 27.76
N ASP A 346 29.21 -26.53 27.59
CA ASP A 346 29.25 -27.60 28.56
C ASP A 346 30.49 -28.46 28.27
N ASN A 347 31.61 -27.96 28.76
CA ASN A 347 32.95 -28.44 28.50
C ASN A 347 33.19 -28.64 27.01
N SER A 348 33.05 -27.57 26.23
CA SER A 348 33.55 -27.56 24.87
C SER A 348 35.02 -27.93 24.93
N GLY A 349 35.47 -28.91 24.15
CA GLY A 349 36.90 -28.86 23.83
C GLY A 349 37.18 -27.53 23.16
N GLY A 350 38.41 -27.05 23.23
CA GLY A 350 38.77 -25.79 22.59
C GLY A 350 38.45 -25.77 21.09
N PHE A 351 38.96 -24.80 20.38
CA PHE A 351 38.57 -24.54 18.99
C PHE A 351 38.79 -25.74 18.03
N ASP A 352 39.65 -26.69 18.40
CA ASP A 352 39.90 -27.95 17.71
C ASP A 352 38.81 -29.03 17.93
N ALA A 353 37.88 -28.80 18.87
CA ALA A 353 36.75 -29.65 19.26
C ALA A 353 35.41 -29.33 18.64
N TYR A 354 35.49 -28.90 17.39
CA TYR A 354 34.35 -28.50 16.57
C TYR A 354 33.07 -29.32 16.81
N GLY A 355 32.01 -28.61 17.18
CA GLY A 355 30.67 -29.15 17.40
C GLY A 355 30.48 -29.90 18.72
N ILE A 356 31.49 -29.98 19.59
CA ILE A 356 31.41 -30.70 20.87
C ILE A 356 31.20 -29.71 22.03
N GLY A 357 30.25 -30.01 22.92
CA GLY A 357 30.05 -29.29 24.17
C GLY A 357 29.44 -27.90 24.05
N HIS A 358 28.84 -27.48 22.93
CA HIS A 358 28.14 -26.18 22.87
C HIS A 358 26.87 -26.24 22.00
N SER A 359 25.96 -25.30 22.22
CA SER A 359 24.81 -24.97 21.35
C SER A 359 24.63 -23.45 21.37
N PHE A 360 24.26 -22.86 20.24
CA PHE A 360 24.12 -21.41 20.10
C PHE A 360 22.78 -20.99 19.52
N ASP A 361 22.55 -19.70 19.60
CA ASP A 361 21.39 -19.01 19.10
C ASP A 361 21.45 -18.81 17.58
N LEU A 362 20.35 -19.11 16.90
CA LEU A 362 20.20 -18.89 15.46
C LEU A 362 19.54 -17.53 15.22
N GLY A 363 20.39 -16.52 14.99
CA GLY A 363 19.98 -15.15 14.72
C GLY A 363 20.22 -14.21 15.91
N ALA A 364 20.35 -12.91 15.63
CA ALA A 364 20.73 -11.95 16.67
C ALA A 364 19.53 -11.53 17.51
N ARG A 365 19.78 -11.33 18.80
CA ARG A 365 18.88 -10.66 19.74
C ARG A 365 19.21 -9.17 19.82
N THR A 366 18.29 -8.41 20.39
CA THR A 366 18.45 -6.97 20.57
C THR A 366 18.37 -6.61 22.04
N LEU A 367 19.35 -5.88 22.55
CA LEU A 367 19.27 -5.21 23.84
C LEU A 367 18.69 -3.80 23.66
N GLU A 368 17.73 -3.45 24.51
CA GLU A 368 17.10 -2.14 24.60
C GLU A 368 17.16 -1.60 26.02
N PHE A 369 17.55 -0.34 26.22
CA PHE A 369 17.59 0.31 27.54
C PHE A 369 16.34 1.16 27.80
N GLY A 370 15.45 0.75 28.72
CA GLY A 370 14.29 1.52 29.17
C GLY A 370 13.11 1.61 28.18
N GLY A 371 11.88 1.75 28.71
CA GLY A 371 10.68 2.06 27.94
C GLY A 371 9.40 1.34 28.39
N ALA A 372 8.26 2.02 28.30
CA ALA A 372 6.94 1.40 28.25
C ALA A 372 6.63 1.02 26.78
N GLY A 373 6.95 -0.21 26.38
CA GLY A 373 6.50 -0.76 25.10
C GLY A 373 7.48 -1.70 24.42
N SER A 374 7.70 -2.89 25.00
CA SER A 374 8.63 -3.89 24.45
C SER A 374 8.23 -4.38 23.06
N GLU A 375 6.94 -4.55 22.75
CA GLU A 375 6.51 -5.13 21.48
C GLU A 375 6.62 -4.14 20.30
N GLN A 376 6.29 -2.87 20.49
CA GLN A 376 6.29 -1.87 19.41
C GLN A 376 7.70 -1.46 18.99
N VAL A 377 8.62 -1.33 19.96
CA VAL A 377 10.03 -1.12 19.65
C VAL A 377 10.63 -2.36 19.01
N THR A 378 10.29 -3.56 19.50
CA THR A 378 10.69 -4.82 18.88
C THR A 378 10.26 -4.89 17.41
N THR A 379 8.99 -4.61 17.12
CA THR A 379 8.49 -4.61 15.75
C THR A 379 9.21 -3.59 14.87
N MET A 380 9.51 -2.39 15.38
CA MET A 380 10.30 -1.40 14.63
C MET A 380 11.77 -1.81 14.44
N ALA A 381 12.36 -2.50 15.40
CA ALA A 381 13.70 -3.06 15.27
C ALA A 381 13.74 -4.19 14.22
N LEU A 382 12.70 -5.03 14.14
CA LEU A 382 12.55 -6.00 13.04
C LEU A 382 12.41 -5.30 11.69
N ALA A 383 11.66 -4.20 11.63
CA ALA A 383 11.58 -3.37 10.42
C ALA A 383 12.98 -2.86 10.02
N ARG A 384 13.75 -2.35 10.98
CA ARG A 384 15.14 -1.92 10.79
C ARG A 384 16.03 -3.03 10.23
N ASP A 385 15.88 -4.26 10.74
CA ASP A 385 16.73 -5.39 10.34
C ASP A 385 16.56 -5.77 8.89
N HIS A 386 15.30 -5.87 8.46
CA HIS A 386 15.00 -6.08 7.05
C HIS A 386 15.61 -4.95 6.20
N LEU A 387 15.59 -3.70 6.65
CA LEU A 387 16.24 -2.61 5.91
C LEU A 387 17.76 -2.76 5.83
N LEU A 388 18.44 -3.19 6.90
CA LEU A 388 19.89 -3.46 6.88
C LEU A 388 20.25 -4.61 5.92
N ALA A 389 19.46 -5.69 5.93
CA ALA A 389 19.59 -6.79 4.97
C ALA A 389 19.35 -6.29 3.54
N GLY A 390 18.28 -5.50 3.34
CA GLY A 390 17.95 -4.88 2.06
C GLY A 390 19.07 -3.97 1.55
N ARG A 391 19.72 -3.19 2.43
CA ARG A 391 20.86 -2.35 2.11
C ARG A 391 22.04 -3.19 1.63
N THR A 392 22.31 -4.32 2.28
CA THR A 392 23.36 -5.26 1.86
C THR A 392 23.09 -5.81 0.46
N TYR A 393 21.85 -6.16 0.15
CA TYR A 393 21.46 -6.58 -1.21
C TYR A 393 21.55 -5.44 -2.23
N ALA A 394 21.23 -4.21 -1.85
CA ALA A 394 21.37 -3.04 -2.70
C ALA A 394 22.83 -2.76 -3.07
N VAL A 395 23.77 -2.89 -2.12
CA VAL A 395 25.22 -2.82 -2.37
C VAL A 395 25.67 -3.88 -3.39
N LYS A 396 25.13 -5.10 -3.27
CA LYS A 396 25.36 -6.21 -4.21
C LYS A 396 24.60 -6.07 -5.53
N LYS A 397 23.95 -4.92 -5.79
CA LYS A 397 23.13 -4.63 -6.97
C LYS A 397 21.98 -5.64 -7.20
N ASN A 398 21.50 -6.29 -6.13
CA ASN A 398 20.36 -7.19 -6.19
C ASN A 398 19.08 -6.46 -5.77
N SER A 399 18.52 -5.68 -6.70
CA SER A 399 17.35 -4.84 -6.46
C SER A 399 16.07 -5.63 -6.10
N GLY A 400 15.98 -6.89 -6.56
CA GLY A 400 14.83 -7.76 -6.27
C GLY A 400 14.79 -8.17 -4.80
N MET A 401 15.91 -8.67 -4.28
CA MET A 401 16.04 -9.02 -2.86
C MET A 401 15.95 -7.77 -1.96
N ALA A 402 16.59 -6.66 -2.35
CA ALA A 402 16.49 -5.42 -1.62
C ALA A 402 15.03 -4.93 -1.48
N ARG A 403 14.24 -5.02 -2.55
CA ARG A 403 12.81 -4.67 -2.51
C ARG A 403 12.00 -5.63 -1.65
N SER A 404 12.28 -6.94 -1.72
CA SER A 404 11.66 -7.96 -0.86
C SER A 404 11.88 -7.66 0.63
N GLU A 405 13.09 -7.27 1.01
CA GLU A 405 13.38 -6.88 2.39
C GLU A 405 12.65 -5.60 2.80
N ILE A 406 12.56 -4.59 1.91
CA ILE A 406 11.75 -3.38 2.18
C ILE A 406 10.26 -3.73 2.35
N ASP A 407 9.74 -4.72 1.61
CA ASP A 407 8.38 -5.23 1.78
C ASP A 407 8.18 -5.85 3.17
N GLN A 408 9.13 -6.67 3.64
CA GLN A 408 9.09 -7.23 4.99
C GLN A 408 9.17 -6.15 6.07
N ALA A 409 10.07 -5.18 5.90
CA ALA A 409 10.18 -4.03 6.81
C ALA A 409 8.87 -3.25 6.91
N LEU A 410 8.17 -3.07 5.79
CA LEU A 410 6.89 -2.36 5.74
C LEU A 410 5.78 -3.12 6.48
N ILE A 411 5.78 -4.45 6.45
CA ILE A 411 4.81 -5.27 7.20
C ILE A 411 4.92 -4.94 8.69
N HIS A 412 6.14 -4.98 9.24
CA HIS A 412 6.38 -4.65 10.65
C HIS A 412 6.05 -3.19 10.96
N PHE A 413 6.46 -2.23 10.12
CA PHE A 413 6.08 -0.82 10.31
C PHE A 413 4.56 -0.63 10.37
N ASN A 414 3.80 -1.36 9.55
CA ASN A 414 2.35 -1.24 9.53
C ASN A 414 1.68 -1.69 10.84
N GLU A 415 2.30 -2.60 11.60
CA GLU A 415 1.79 -3.05 12.90
C GLU A 415 1.88 -1.95 13.96
N VAL A 416 2.88 -1.07 13.89
CA VAL A 416 3.11 -0.01 14.89
C VAL A 416 2.71 1.40 14.43
N GLN A 417 2.32 1.54 13.17
CA GLN A 417 2.15 2.83 12.52
C GLN A 417 1.15 3.76 13.24
N GLU A 418 0.10 3.21 13.86
CA GLU A 418 -0.89 3.99 14.61
C GLU A 418 -0.33 4.54 15.92
N SER A 419 0.57 3.78 16.58
CA SER A 419 1.25 4.23 17.79
C SER A 419 2.16 5.41 17.48
N LEU A 420 2.97 5.27 16.41
CA LEU A 420 3.84 6.34 15.95
C LEU A 420 3.03 7.57 15.49
N ALA A 421 1.97 7.39 14.70
CA ALA A 421 1.15 8.49 14.20
C ALA A 421 0.47 9.29 15.31
N ARG A 422 0.11 8.66 16.44
CA ARG A 422 -0.43 9.35 17.62
C ARG A 422 0.62 10.19 18.33
N ARG A 423 1.86 9.70 18.36
CA ARG A 423 2.96 10.32 19.09
C ARG A 423 3.62 11.44 18.30
N ASP A 424 3.89 11.18 17.02
CA ASP A 424 4.41 12.15 16.06
C ASP A 424 3.84 11.89 14.64
N PRO A 425 2.80 12.64 14.23
CA PRO A 425 2.24 12.55 12.89
C PRO A 425 3.22 12.91 11.76
N SER A 426 4.20 13.77 12.05
CA SER A 426 5.25 14.17 11.09
C SER A 426 6.19 13.01 10.82
N ALA A 427 6.67 12.35 11.88
CA ALA A 427 7.52 11.17 11.78
C ALA A 427 6.82 10.01 11.04
N TYR A 428 5.54 9.76 11.33
CA TYR A 428 4.73 8.78 10.59
C TYR A 428 4.68 9.08 9.09
N THR A 429 4.37 10.33 8.72
CA THR A 429 4.24 10.74 7.32
C THR A 429 5.57 10.61 6.60
N ALA A 430 6.65 11.06 7.24
CA ALA A 430 7.99 11.00 6.69
C ALA A 430 8.47 9.55 6.45
N LEU A 431 8.17 8.63 7.38
CA LEU A 431 8.46 7.21 7.22
C LEU A 431 7.66 6.58 6.08
N LYS A 432 6.36 6.85 6.00
CA LYS A 432 5.50 6.33 4.92
C LYS A 432 5.98 6.79 3.53
N THR A 433 6.39 8.05 3.43
CA THR A 433 6.98 8.59 2.20
C THR A 433 8.32 7.92 1.88
N ALA A 434 9.18 7.74 2.88
CA ALA A 434 10.48 7.08 2.72
C ALA A 434 10.36 5.60 2.30
N PHE A 435 9.39 4.86 2.83
CA PHE A 435 9.06 3.50 2.37
C PHE A 435 8.65 3.48 0.90
N THR A 436 7.78 4.40 0.49
CA THR A 436 7.32 4.50 -0.90
C THR A 436 8.47 4.82 -1.85
N ARG A 437 9.35 5.75 -1.46
CA ARG A 437 10.55 6.12 -2.23
C ARG A 437 11.53 4.95 -2.36
N SER A 438 11.87 4.31 -1.25
CA SER A 438 12.83 3.20 -1.22
C SER A 438 12.32 1.97 -1.96
N LYS A 439 11.01 1.73 -1.99
CA LYS A 439 10.42 0.71 -2.87
C LYS A 439 10.63 1.04 -4.35
N ARG A 440 10.44 2.30 -4.75
CA ARG A 440 10.57 2.71 -6.15
C ARG A 440 12.02 2.67 -6.62
N ASP A 441 12.93 3.07 -5.75
CA ASP A 441 14.39 3.06 -5.96
C ASP A 441 15.09 2.40 -4.75
N PRO A 442 15.30 1.07 -4.77
CA PRO A 442 15.95 0.35 -3.67
C PRO A 442 17.48 0.52 -3.72
N SER A 443 17.94 1.76 -3.76
CA SER A 443 19.35 2.12 -3.73
C SER A 443 19.88 2.11 -2.29
N GLU A 444 21.19 1.87 -2.12
CA GLU A 444 21.82 1.85 -0.80
C GLU A 444 21.52 3.14 -0.02
N LYS A 445 21.60 4.30 -0.70
CA LYS A 445 21.31 5.60 -0.13
C LYS A 445 19.86 5.73 0.35
N ALA A 446 18.89 5.30 -0.47
CA ALA A 446 17.48 5.39 -0.11
C ALA A 446 17.14 4.51 1.10
N ILE A 447 17.70 3.29 1.14
CA ILE A 447 17.51 2.36 2.26
C ILE A 447 18.21 2.88 3.53
N GLY A 448 19.39 3.48 3.41
CA GLY A 448 20.06 4.16 4.52
C GLY A 448 19.22 5.29 5.12
N GLU A 449 18.74 6.22 4.28
CA GLU A 449 17.85 7.32 4.73
C GLU A 449 16.55 6.80 5.38
N LEU A 450 16.03 5.66 4.93
CA LEU A 450 14.86 5.01 5.53
C LEU A 450 15.20 4.37 6.89
N THR A 451 16.38 3.75 7.02
CA THR A 451 16.88 3.14 8.26
C THR A 451 17.05 4.20 9.35
N ASP A 452 17.67 5.34 9.04
CA ASP A 452 17.86 6.45 9.98
C ASP A 452 16.51 6.98 10.53
N ARG A 453 15.48 6.98 9.68
CA ARG A 453 14.12 7.39 10.08
C ARG A 453 13.43 6.36 10.97
N ILE A 454 13.68 5.07 10.75
CA ILE A 454 13.21 4.00 11.64
C ILE A 454 13.89 4.16 13.00
N ASP A 455 15.19 4.43 13.05
CA ASP A 455 15.93 4.67 14.29
C ASP A 455 15.38 5.86 15.07
N HIS A 456 15.07 6.96 14.39
CA HIS A 456 14.41 8.10 15.02
C HIS A 456 13.01 7.77 15.55
N ALA A 457 12.22 6.99 14.80
CA ALA A 457 10.89 6.56 15.24
C ALA A 457 10.93 5.60 16.43
N ILE A 458 11.94 4.75 16.53
CA ILE A 458 12.21 3.92 17.71
C ILE A 458 12.41 4.83 18.93
N LEU A 459 13.27 5.86 18.83
CA LEU A 459 13.49 6.81 19.92
C LEU A 459 12.20 7.54 20.34
N LEU A 460 11.36 7.92 19.38
CA LEU A 460 10.05 8.51 19.64
C LEU A 460 9.12 7.53 20.40
N ILE A 461 9.08 6.26 19.99
CA ILE A 461 8.30 5.20 20.65
C ILE A 461 8.86 4.86 22.05
N GLN A 462 10.16 5.02 22.26
CA GLN A 462 10.75 4.87 23.59
C GLN A 462 10.48 6.09 24.49
N GLY A 463 10.06 7.23 23.93
CA GLY A 463 9.94 8.49 24.66
C GLY A 463 11.26 9.18 24.94
N LYS A 464 12.33 8.78 24.25
CA LYS A 464 13.67 9.35 24.37
C LYS A 464 13.94 10.47 23.37
N ALA A 465 13.06 10.64 22.38
CA ALA A 465 13.05 11.79 21.48
C ALA A 465 11.77 12.60 21.69
N GLU A 466 11.89 13.93 21.63
CA GLU A 466 10.71 14.79 21.63
C GLU A 466 10.03 14.75 20.25
N PRO A 467 8.70 14.63 20.21
CA PRO A 467 7.96 14.71 18.96
C PRO A 467 8.14 16.10 18.34
N ALA A 468 8.36 16.15 17.03
CA ALA A 468 8.46 17.41 16.33
C ALA A 468 7.17 18.21 16.55
N SER A 469 7.28 19.49 16.92
CA SER A 469 6.12 20.35 17.12
C SER A 469 5.23 20.30 15.85
N PRO A 470 4.02 19.74 15.91
CA PRO A 470 3.28 19.49 14.69
C PRO A 470 2.86 20.82 14.08
N THR A 471 3.30 21.06 12.84
CA THR A 471 2.92 22.26 12.08
C THR A 471 1.40 22.37 12.01
N TRP A 472 0.88 23.60 11.95
CA TRP A 472 -0.55 23.87 11.85
C TRP A 472 -1.19 23.12 10.66
N ALA A 473 -0.44 22.91 9.57
CA ALA A 473 -0.87 22.15 8.40
C ALA A 473 -1.09 20.65 8.68
N LEU A 474 -0.21 20.01 9.45
CA LEU A 474 -0.36 18.61 9.85
C LEU A 474 -1.50 18.41 10.85
N ARG A 475 -1.68 19.35 11.80
CA ARG A 475 -2.88 19.39 12.66
C ARG A 475 -4.15 19.54 11.82
N GLY A 476 -4.11 20.40 10.80
CA GLY A 476 -5.17 20.60 9.83
C GLY A 476 -5.50 19.33 9.04
N LEU A 477 -4.50 18.61 8.53
CA LEU A 477 -4.68 17.35 7.77
C LEU A 477 -5.30 16.23 8.63
N ALA A 478 -4.88 16.09 9.89
CA ALA A 478 -5.48 15.12 10.81
C ALA A 478 -6.94 15.48 11.15
N GLN A 479 -7.27 16.76 11.28
CA GLN A 479 -8.65 17.22 11.46
C GLN A 479 -9.47 17.11 10.17
N TRP A 480 -8.85 17.31 9.01
CA TRP A 480 -9.48 17.15 7.70
C TRP A 480 -9.92 15.71 7.45
N GLY A 481 -9.11 14.72 7.83
CA GLY A 481 -9.52 13.31 7.79
C GLY A 481 -10.76 13.01 8.64
N LYS A 482 -10.91 13.69 9.79
CA LYS A 482 -12.12 13.61 10.63
C LYS A 482 -13.33 14.25 9.95
N ILE A 483 -13.16 15.44 9.39
CA ILE A 483 -14.22 16.17 8.67
C ILE A 483 -14.68 15.37 7.44
N GLN A 484 -13.75 14.78 6.67
CA GLN A 484 -14.07 13.96 5.51
C GLN A 484 -15.00 12.79 5.86
N GLY A 485 -14.72 12.05 6.94
CA GLY A 485 -15.56 10.93 7.37
C GLY A 485 -17.02 11.35 7.62
N TYR A 486 -17.23 12.46 8.33
CA TYR A 486 -18.57 12.99 8.59
C TYR A 486 -19.25 13.54 7.33
N VAL A 487 -18.51 14.25 6.47
CA VAL A 487 -19.03 14.81 5.21
C VAL A 487 -19.47 13.71 4.25
N PHE A 488 -18.68 12.66 4.08
CA PHE A 488 -19.04 11.54 3.19
C PHE A 488 -20.23 10.73 3.72
N LEU A 489 -20.36 10.58 5.04
CA LEU A 489 -21.50 9.89 5.64
C LEU A 489 -22.79 10.72 5.48
N PHE A 490 -22.71 12.05 5.68
CA PHE A 490 -23.84 12.96 5.46
C PHE A 490 -24.26 13.06 3.99
N MET A 491 -23.31 13.34 3.09
CA MET A 491 -23.56 13.39 1.64
C MET A 491 -24.06 12.03 1.11
N GLY A 492 -23.50 10.95 1.65
CA GLY A 492 -23.90 9.57 1.42
C GLY A 492 -25.37 9.31 1.71
N GLY A 493 -25.79 9.68 2.93
CA GLY A 493 -27.18 9.56 3.37
C GLY A 493 -28.14 10.46 2.58
N LEU A 494 -27.77 11.71 2.33
CA LEU A 494 -28.59 12.66 1.58
C LEU A 494 -28.84 12.20 0.14
N ALA A 495 -27.78 11.77 -0.56
CA ALA A 495 -27.90 11.26 -1.92
C ALA A 495 -28.70 9.95 -1.98
N SER A 496 -28.55 9.06 -0.98
CA SER A 496 -29.37 7.84 -0.86
C SER A 496 -30.86 8.16 -0.68
N LEU A 497 -31.20 9.16 0.14
CA LEU A 497 -32.58 9.60 0.33
C LEU A 497 -33.19 10.14 -0.96
N LEU A 498 -32.43 10.96 -1.71
CA LEU A 498 -32.85 11.51 -2.99
C LEU A 498 -33.02 10.42 -4.06
N ALA A 499 -32.07 9.47 -4.13
CA ALA A 499 -32.13 8.33 -5.04
C ALA A 499 -33.34 7.42 -4.73
N TYR A 500 -33.59 7.13 -3.46
CA TYR A 500 -34.76 6.34 -3.02
C TYR A 500 -36.09 7.02 -3.35
N ARG A 501 -36.21 8.32 -3.05
CA ARG A 501 -37.41 9.11 -3.40
C ARG A 501 -37.65 9.15 -4.91
N SER A 502 -36.58 9.27 -5.69
CA SER A 502 -36.63 9.26 -7.15
C SER A 502 -37.07 7.89 -7.67
N ALA A 503 -36.48 6.80 -7.15
CA ALA A 503 -36.84 5.42 -7.51
C ALA A 503 -38.32 5.12 -7.31
N ARG A 504 -38.93 5.65 -6.24
CA ARG A 504 -40.36 5.49 -5.94
C ARG A 504 -41.29 6.20 -6.92
N ARG A 505 -40.87 7.33 -7.51
CA ARG A 505 -41.69 8.13 -8.44
C ARG A 505 -41.59 7.66 -9.89
N ILE A 506 -40.48 7.02 -10.24
CA ILE A 506 -40.19 6.55 -11.59
C ILE A 506 -41.06 5.32 -11.90
N ARG A 507 -41.89 5.37 -12.95
CA ARG A 507 -42.72 4.22 -13.37
C ARG A 507 -41.99 3.24 -14.28
N ARG A 508 -40.95 3.69 -14.99
CA ARG A 508 -40.20 2.89 -15.98
C ARG A 508 -39.14 2.00 -15.32
N LYS A 509 -39.04 0.75 -15.77
CA LYS A 509 -38.21 -0.29 -15.11
C LYS A 509 -36.72 0.01 -15.23
N GLU A 510 -36.30 0.61 -16.33
CA GLU A 510 -34.91 0.94 -16.68
C GLU A 510 -34.35 2.00 -15.72
N PHE A 511 -35.15 3.04 -15.46
CA PHE A 511 -34.78 4.11 -14.53
C PHE A 511 -34.89 3.69 -13.05
N LYS A 512 -35.73 2.70 -12.73
CA LYS A 512 -35.71 2.06 -11.39
C LYS A 512 -34.43 1.26 -11.17
N LEU A 513 -33.94 0.56 -12.20
CA LEU A 513 -32.70 -0.18 -12.15
C LEU A 513 -31.51 0.77 -11.92
N LEU A 514 -31.47 1.91 -12.62
CA LEU A 514 -30.46 2.95 -12.42
C LEU A 514 -30.50 3.52 -10.99
N ALA A 515 -31.69 3.82 -10.45
CA ALA A 515 -31.81 4.35 -9.10
C ALA A 515 -31.43 3.31 -8.02
N PHE A 516 -31.77 2.04 -8.21
CA PHE A 516 -31.32 0.93 -7.36
C PHE A 516 -29.79 0.78 -7.39
N PHE A 517 -29.20 0.95 -8.57
CA PHE A 517 -27.76 0.88 -8.75
C PHE A 517 -27.00 2.03 -8.07
N ILE A 518 -27.53 3.25 -8.17
CA ILE A 518 -27.03 4.40 -7.41
C ILE A 518 -27.09 4.11 -5.90
N LEU A 519 -28.16 3.49 -5.40
CA LEU A 519 -28.26 3.10 -3.99
C LEU A 519 -27.18 2.09 -3.56
N ILE A 520 -26.82 1.14 -4.43
CA ILE A 520 -25.72 0.19 -4.15
C ILE A 520 -24.38 0.94 -4.05
N ILE A 521 -24.11 1.86 -4.98
CA ILE A 521 -22.90 2.71 -4.93
C ILE A 521 -22.86 3.56 -3.67
N MET A 522 -23.99 4.13 -3.27
CA MET A 522 -24.03 4.95 -2.06
C MET A 522 -23.86 4.10 -0.79
N ALA A 523 -24.41 2.88 -0.77
CA ALA A 523 -24.26 1.97 0.35
C ALA A 523 -22.78 1.62 0.59
N THR A 524 -21.98 1.43 -0.46
CA THR A 524 -20.54 1.16 -0.31
C THR A 524 -19.77 2.37 0.24
N ILE A 525 -20.10 3.61 -0.17
CA ILE A 525 -19.52 4.84 0.42
C ILE A 525 -19.83 4.93 1.90
N ILE A 526 -21.09 4.69 2.26
CA ILE A 526 -21.55 4.76 3.66
C ILE A 526 -20.85 3.70 4.49
N LEU A 527 -20.72 2.47 3.97
CA LEU A 527 -20.06 1.35 4.64
C LEU A 527 -18.56 1.62 4.85
N GLU A 528 -17.87 2.15 3.84
CA GLU A 528 -16.46 2.56 3.95
C GLU A 528 -16.30 3.71 4.97
N SER A 529 -17.20 4.68 4.95
CA SER A 529 -17.20 5.80 5.89
C SER A 529 -17.45 5.30 7.32
N ALA A 530 -18.41 4.40 7.53
CA ALA A 530 -18.69 3.77 8.82
C ALA A 530 -17.50 2.96 9.34
N GLY A 531 -16.80 2.25 8.46
CA GLY A 531 -15.56 1.55 8.82
C GLY A 531 -14.47 2.51 9.32
N ARG A 532 -14.30 3.65 8.65
CA ARG A 532 -13.38 4.72 9.08
C ARG A 532 -13.78 5.35 10.42
N LEU A 533 -15.08 5.49 10.72
CA LEU A 533 -15.55 5.87 12.06
C LEU A 533 -15.32 4.78 13.11
N GLY A 534 -15.32 3.50 12.73
CA GLY A 534 -14.92 2.39 13.59
C GLY A 534 -13.49 2.51 14.11
N ILE A 535 -12.58 2.94 13.23
CA ILE A 535 -11.19 3.27 13.58
C ILE A 535 -11.16 4.40 14.62
N LEU A 536 -12.01 5.42 14.45
CA LEU A 536 -12.08 6.58 15.34
C LEU A 536 -12.60 6.24 16.75
N PHE A 537 -13.67 5.44 16.85
CA PHE A 537 -14.30 5.09 18.12
C PHE A 537 -13.79 3.79 18.75
N ARG A 538 -12.75 3.18 18.17
CA ARG A 538 -12.17 1.89 18.62
C ARG A 538 -13.19 0.75 18.66
N VAL A 539 -14.12 0.73 17.71
CA VAL A 539 -15.12 -0.34 17.57
C VAL A 539 -14.57 -1.38 16.61
N THR A 540 -13.97 -2.44 17.14
CA THR A 540 -13.33 -3.54 16.39
C THR A 540 -14.19 -4.11 15.24
N PRO A 541 -15.50 -4.39 15.39
CA PRO A 541 -16.31 -4.86 14.26
C PRO A 541 -16.40 -3.86 13.09
N LEU A 542 -16.39 -2.56 13.37
CA LEU A 542 -16.38 -1.52 12.33
C LEU A 542 -15.00 -1.34 11.71
N GLN A 543 -13.91 -1.55 12.47
CA GLN A 543 -12.55 -1.50 11.94
C GLN A 543 -12.30 -2.60 10.90
N SER A 544 -12.71 -3.84 11.19
CA SER A 544 -12.62 -4.95 10.25
C SER A 544 -13.39 -4.69 8.96
N LEU A 545 -14.51 -3.97 9.04
CA LEU A 545 -15.29 -3.53 7.88
C LEU A 545 -14.52 -2.54 6.99
N SER A 546 -13.73 -1.63 7.56
CA SER A 546 -12.89 -0.68 6.82
C SER A 546 -11.78 -1.39 6.04
N PHE A 547 -11.14 -2.37 6.65
CA PHE A 547 -10.02 -3.07 6.03
C PHE A 547 -10.50 -3.93 4.85
N MET A 548 -11.58 -4.71 5.05
CA MET A 548 -12.19 -5.50 3.97
C MET A 548 -12.67 -4.63 2.80
N THR A 549 -13.33 -3.51 3.09
CA THR A 549 -13.82 -2.60 2.04
C THR A 549 -12.66 -1.96 1.29
N SER A 550 -11.58 -1.53 1.96
CA SER A 550 -10.45 -0.85 1.30
C SER A 550 -9.70 -1.71 0.27
N GLN A 551 -9.54 -3.02 0.51
CA GLN A 551 -8.81 -3.92 -0.39
C GLN A 551 -9.54 -4.19 -1.71
N TYR A 552 -10.87 -4.16 -1.68
CA TYR A 552 -11.71 -4.45 -2.85
C TYR A 552 -12.49 -3.23 -3.36
N ALA A 553 -12.43 -2.09 -2.65
CA ALA A 553 -13.16 -0.87 -2.97
C ALA A 553 -12.81 -0.38 -4.36
N ALA A 554 -11.53 -0.19 -4.67
CA ALA A 554 -11.12 0.36 -5.97
C ALA A 554 -11.65 -0.48 -7.15
N LEU A 555 -11.60 -1.81 -7.02
CA LEU A 555 -12.13 -2.70 -8.04
C LEU A 555 -13.65 -2.61 -8.13
N ALA A 556 -14.35 -2.71 -7.00
CA ALA A 556 -15.81 -2.55 -6.94
C ALA A 556 -16.28 -1.19 -7.49
N TRP A 557 -15.53 -0.11 -7.23
CA TRP A 557 -15.77 1.23 -7.74
C TRP A 557 -15.68 1.29 -9.26
N VAL A 558 -14.63 0.72 -9.86
CA VAL A 558 -14.47 0.68 -11.31
C VAL A 558 -15.58 -0.15 -11.96
N THR A 559 -15.90 -1.31 -11.39
CA THR A 559 -16.95 -2.19 -11.92
C THR A 559 -18.33 -1.54 -11.82
N LEU A 560 -18.60 -0.87 -10.70
CA LEU A 560 -19.87 -0.19 -10.53
C LEU A 560 -19.98 1.01 -11.48
N MET A 561 -18.92 1.81 -11.62
CA MET A 561 -18.97 3.01 -12.47
C MET A 561 -19.08 2.68 -13.96
N THR A 562 -18.44 1.59 -14.40
CA THR A 562 -18.60 1.09 -15.78
C THR A 562 -20.02 0.60 -16.05
N LEU A 563 -20.67 -0.07 -15.09
CA LEU A 563 -22.07 -0.50 -15.23
C LEU A 563 -23.05 0.69 -15.20
N ALA A 564 -22.82 1.71 -14.35
CA ALA A 564 -23.61 2.95 -14.35
C ALA A 564 -23.54 3.64 -15.72
N LEU A 565 -22.33 3.78 -16.30
CA LEU A 565 -22.15 4.38 -17.61
C LEU A 565 -22.85 3.59 -18.72
N PHE A 566 -22.85 2.25 -18.63
CA PHE A 566 -23.57 1.40 -19.57
C PHE A 566 -25.09 1.61 -19.50
N ILE A 567 -25.67 1.62 -18.30
CA ILE A 567 -27.11 1.85 -18.09
C ILE A 567 -27.49 3.27 -18.53
N ALA A 568 -26.68 4.28 -18.18
CA ALA A 568 -26.90 5.66 -18.61
C ALA A 568 -26.89 5.80 -20.14
N ARG A 569 -25.93 5.15 -20.83
CA ARG A 569 -25.86 5.13 -22.30
C ARG A 569 -27.09 4.47 -22.92
N ALA A 570 -27.62 3.40 -22.33
CA ALA A 570 -28.85 2.76 -22.80
C ALA A 570 -30.06 3.70 -22.66
N GLY A 571 -30.21 4.37 -21.50
CA GLY A 571 -31.28 5.35 -21.27
C GLY A 571 -31.19 6.57 -22.19
N PHE A 572 -29.98 7.07 -22.47
CA PHE A 572 -29.78 8.23 -23.35
C PHE A 572 -30.21 7.96 -24.79
N ARG A 573 -29.97 6.74 -25.29
CA ARG A 573 -30.40 6.32 -26.65
C ARG A 573 -31.92 6.36 -26.80
N GLU A 574 -32.65 5.96 -25.77
CA GLU A 574 -34.12 5.99 -25.80
C GLU A 574 -34.66 7.43 -25.83
N ILE A 575 -34.08 8.33 -25.01
CA ILE A 575 -34.42 9.76 -25.00
C ILE A 575 -34.15 10.39 -26.37
N ASP A 576 -33.01 10.09 -26.98
CA ASP A 576 -32.64 10.64 -28.28
C ASP A 576 -33.61 10.17 -29.38
N SER A 577 -34.03 8.91 -29.34
CA SER A 577 -35.06 8.38 -30.26
C SER A 577 -36.41 9.09 -30.08
N ALA A 578 -36.81 9.40 -28.85
CA ALA A 578 -38.06 10.09 -28.54
C ALA A 578 -38.02 11.55 -28.99
N LEU A 579 -36.89 12.24 -28.79
CA LEU A 579 -36.66 13.59 -29.29
C LEU A 579 -36.68 13.65 -30.81
N ASN A 580 -36.08 12.67 -31.50
CA ASN A 580 -36.11 12.61 -32.96
C ASN A 580 -37.53 12.36 -33.49
N ARG A 581 -38.33 11.53 -32.80
CA ARG A 581 -39.75 11.33 -33.14
C ARG A 581 -40.57 12.61 -32.96
N LEU A 582 -40.35 13.34 -31.85
CA LEU A 582 -41.00 14.63 -31.61
C LEU A 582 -40.60 15.70 -32.63
N ARG A 583 -39.31 15.75 -33.02
CA ARG A 583 -38.82 16.63 -34.08
C ARG A 583 -39.46 16.30 -35.42
N GLY A 584 -39.58 15.02 -35.76
CA GLY A 584 -40.27 14.56 -36.97
C GLY A 584 -41.74 14.99 -36.99
N GLN A 585 -42.47 14.75 -35.90
CA GLN A 585 -43.87 15.17 -35.76
C GLN A 585 -44.05 16.69 -35.82
N ARG A 586 -43.15 17.45 -35.20
CA ARG A 586 -43.16 18.92 -35.27
C ARG A 586 -42.94 19.42 -36.69
N LYS A 587 -42.05 18.78 -37.46
CA LYS A 587 -41.80 19.12 -38.87
C LYS A 587 -43.05 18.89 -39.71
N THR A 588 -43.70 17.73 -39.58
CA THR A 588 -44.95 17.42 -40.29
C THR A 588 -46.09 18.37 -39.93
N LEU A 589 -46.25 18.71 -38.64
CA LEU A 589 -47.25 19.69 -38.20
C LEU A 589 -46.98 21.10 -38.74
N THR A 590 -45.71 21.48 -38.88
CA THR A 590 -45.32 22.79 -39.43
C THR A 590 -45.59 22.83 -40.94
N GLU A 591 -45.30 21.75 -41.67
CA GLU A 591 -45.57 21.63 -43.11
C GLU A 591 -47.08 21.68 -43.42
N LEU A 592 -47.92 21.01 -42.60
CA LEU A 592 -49.38 21.06 -42.71
C LEU A 592 -49.96 22.44 -42.33
N ALA A 593 -49.28 23.20 -41.47
CA ALA A 593 -49.78 24.50 -41.01
C ALA A 593 -49.53 25.65 -42.01
N VAL A 594 -48.62 25.48 -42.98
CA VAL A 594 -48.19 26.57 -43.90
C VAL A 594 -48.59 26.37 -45.36
N ARG A 595 -49.10 25.19 -45.74
CA ARG A 595 -49.56 24.90 -47.11
C ARG A 595 -51.09 24.80 -47.21
N ASP A 596 -51.62 25.04 -48.40
CA ASP A 596 -53.02 24.80 -48.77
C ASP A 596 -53.21 23.34 -49.20
N GLU A 597 -54.19 22.66 -48.62
CA GLU A 597 -54.39 21.21 -48.82
C GLU A 597 -54.78 20.83 -50.26
N LEU A 598 -55.42 21.74 -51.01
CA LEU A 598 -55.89 21.46 -52.36
C LEU A 598 -54.79 21.67 -53.41
N THR A 599 -54.08 22.79 -53.34
CA THR A 599 -53.12 23.22 -54.37
C THR A 599 -51.66 22.90 -54.01
N GLY A 600 -51.36 22.62 -52.74
CA GLY A 600 -50.00 22.41 -52.26
C GLY A 600 -49.16 23.69 -52.14
N LEU A 601 -49.68 24.85 -52.58
CA LEU A 601 -49.04 26.16 -52.43
C LEU A 601 -49.03 26.61 -50.97
N PHE A 602 -48.32 27.70 -50.67
CA PHE A 602 -48.41 28.31 -49.34
C PHE A 602 -49.82 28.86 -49.07
N ASN A 603 -50.25 28.85 -47.82
CA ASN A 603 -51.55 29.38 -47.41
C ASN A 603 -51.47 30.86 -47.00
N ARG A 604 -52.63 31.50 -46.83
CA ARG A 604 -52.75 32.91 -46.44
C ARG A 604 -51.98 33.29 -45.17
N ARG A 605 -51.88 32.38 -44.19
CA ARG A 605 -51.13 32.64 -42.94
C ARG A 605 -49.63 32.78 -43.25
N HIS A 606 -49.07 31.86 -44.03
CA HIS A 606 -47.67 31.92 -44.43
C HIS A 606 -47.36 33.19 -45.27
N PHE A 607 -48.31 33.63 -46.10
CA PHE A 607 -48.17 34.89 -46.83
C PHE A 607 -48.03 36.11 -45.92
N GLN A 608 -48.85 36.22 -44.86
CA GLN A 608 -48.78 37.35 -43.93
C GLN A 608 -47.43 37.41 -43.19
N GLU A 609 -46.93 36.24 -42.76
CA GLU A 609 -45.61 36.11 -42.15
C GLU A 609 -44.52 36.56 -43.12
N ARG A 610 -44.53 36.02 -44.35
CA ARG A 610 -43.50 36.31 -45.35
C ARG A 610 -43.55 37.75 -45.85
N LEU A 611 -44.73 38.34 -45.99
CA LEU A 611 -44.89 39.75 -46.37
C LEU A 611 -44.30 40.67 -45.29
N SER A 612 -44.52 40.35 -44.01
CA SER A 612 -43.96 41.11 -42.88
C SER A 612 -42.43 41.03 -42.84
N GLU A 613 -41.86 39.86 -43.11
CA GLU A 613 -40.40 39.67 -43.22
C GLU A 613 -39.81 40.47 -44.38
N VAL A 614 -40.41 40.38 -45.57
CA VAL A 614 -39.92 41.07 -46.77
C VAL A 614 -40.04 42.60 -46.62
N MET A 615 -41.10 43.09 -45.98
CA MET A 615 -41.24 44.50 -45.60
C MET A 615 -40.12 44.97 -44.67
N SER A 616 -39.75 44.14 -43.69
CA SER A 616 -38.64 44.42 -42.77
C SER A 616 -37.29 44.44 -43.51
N LEU A 617 -37.07 43.49 -44.43
CA LEU A 617 -35.87 43.43 -45.27
C LEU A 617 -35.77 44.66 -46.20
N ARG A 618 -36.88 45.10 -46.82
CA ARG A 618 -36.92 46.33 -47.60
C ARG A 618 -36.52 47.54 -46.75
N ASN A 619 -37.10 47.69 -45.56
CA ASN A 619 -36.82 48.84 -44.69
C ASN A 619 -35.31 48.93 -44.37
N ARG A 620 -34.64 47.77 -44.25
CA ARG A 620 -33.21 47.67 -43.98
C ARG A 620 -32.31 47.80 -45.21
N TYR A 621 -32.67 47.16 -46.33
CA TYR A 621 -31.78 47.00 -47.50
C TYR A 621 -32.21 47.79 -48.74
N ARG A 622 -33.34 48.50 -48.69
CA ARG A 622 -33.90 49.30 -49.80
C ARG A 622 -34.11 48.50 -51.09
N THR A 623 -34.35 47.19 -50.97
CA THR A 623 -34.64 46.31 -52.10
C THR A 623 -36.09 46.46 -52.57
N PRO A 624 -36.36 46.57 -53.89
CA PRO A 624 -37.72 46.65 -54.41
C PRO A 624 -38.42 45.29 -54.29
N PHE A 625 -39.71 45.27 -54.00
CA PHE A 625 -40.52 44.06 -54.14
C PHE A 625 -41.88 44.42 -54.75
N ALA A 626 -42.58 43.41 -55.26
CA ALA A 626 -43.92 43.57 -55.79
C ALA A 626 -44.86 42.47 -55.31
N LEU A 627 -46.13 42.80 -55.19
CA LEU A 627 -47.23 41.89 -54.89
C LEU A 627 -48.16 41.84 -56.09
N LEU A 628 -48.41 40.63 -56.58
CA LEU A 628 -49.46 40.34 -57.54
C LEU A 628 -50.59 39.66 -56.79
N LEU A 629 -51.82 40.17 -56.92
CA LEU A 629 -53.03 39.46 -56.55
C LEU A 629 -53.77 39.05 -57.82
N LEU A 630 -54.13 37.78 -57.89
CA LEU A 630 -54.73 37.14 -59.05
C LEU A 630 -56.06 36.53 -58.63
N ASP A 631 -57.05 36.62 -59.50
CA ASP A 631 -58.37 36.01 -59.30
C ASP A 631 -58.84 35.37 -60.60
N ILE A 632 -59.41 34.16 -60.49
CA ILE A 632 -59.92 33.42 -61.65
C ILE A 632 -61.25 34.02 -62.10
N ASP A 633 -61.28 34.53 -63.32
CA ASP A 633 -62.46 35.15 -63.89
C ASP A 633 -63.59 34.12 -64.05
N HIS A 634 -64.76 34.46 -63.52
CA HIS A 634 -65.97 33.62 -63.59
C HIS A 634 -65.82 32.22 -62.95
N PHE A 635 -64.94 32.03 -61.95
CA PHE A 635 -64.75 30.72 -61.32
C PHE A 635 -66.03 30.10 -60.74
N LYS A 636 -66.90 30.92 -60.15
CA LYS A 636 -68.23 30.46 -59.70
C LYS A 636 -69.04 29.82 -60.84
N LYS A 637 -69.00 30.39 -62.06
CA LYS A 637 -69.69 29.82 -63.23
C LYS A 637 -69.11 28.48 -63.63
N ILE A 638 -67.79 28.30 -63.51
CA ILE A 638 -67.12 27.00 -63.75
C ILE A 638 -67.65 25.95 -62.76
N ASN A 639 -67.69 26.29 -61.47
CA ASN A 639 -68.25 25.40 -60.44
C ASN A 639 -69.73 25.11 -60.64
N ASP A 640 -70.53 26.12 -60.95
CA ASP A 640 -71.98 25.97 -61.14
C ASP A 640 -72.30 25.12 -62.39
N THR A 641 -71.45 25.18 -63.43
CA THR A 641 -71.65 24.46 -64.69
C THR A 641 -71.11 23.03 -64.67
N HIS A 642 -69.93 22.81 -64.07
CA HIS A 642 -69.19 21.56 -64.17
C HIS A 642 -68.98 20.84 -62.83
N GLY A 643 -69.46 21.43 -61.73
CA GLY A 643 -69.33 20.93 -60.36
C GLY A 643 -68.00 21.31 -59.71
N HIS A 644 -67.98 21.31 -58.37
CA HIS A 644 -66.77 21.61 -57.57
C HIS A 644 -65.52 20.79 -57.94
N PRO A 645 -65.60 19.48 -58.30
CA PRO A 645 -64.42 18.74 -58.73
C PRO A 645 -63.71 19.33 -59.96
N CYS A 646 -64.46 20.01 -60.83
CA CYS A 646 -63.92 20.73 -61.98
C CYS A 646 -63.13 21.96 -61.52
N GLY A 647 -63.72 22.78 -60.64
CA GLY A 647 -63.03 23.94 -60.06
C GLY A 647 -61.78 23.55 -59.29
N ASP A 648 -61.82 22.46 -58.52
CA ASP A 648 -60.65 21.92 -57.81
C ASP A 648 -59.52 21.53 -58.77
N LYS A 649 -59.85 20.94 -59.93
CA LYS A 649 -58.87 20.61 -60.97
C LYS A 649 -58.28 21.88 -61.59
N VAL A 650 -59.10 22.88 -61.90
CA VAL A 650 -58.66 24.17 -62.43
C VAL A 650 -57.71 24.86 -61.44
N LEU A 651 -58.01 24.84 -60.13
CA LEU A 651 -57.15 25.41 -59.09
C LEU A 651 -55.80 24.70 -59.00
N LYS A 652 -55.78 23.36 -59.09
CA LYS A 652 -54.53 22.56 -59.09
C LYS A 652 -53.68 22.83 -60.32
N ASP A 653 -54.31 22.89 -61.50
CA ASP A 653 -53.60 23.14 -62.75
C ASP A 653 -53.06 24.56 -62.82
N LEU A 654 -53.84 25.54 -62.36
CA LEU A 654 -53.39 26.92 -62.26
C LEU A 654 -52.22 27.03 -61.27
N ALA A 655 -52.30 26.37 -60.10
CA ALA A 655 -51.21 26.36 -59.14
C ALA A 655 -49.91 25.82 -59.76
N GLY A 656 -49.96 24.70 -60.48
CA GLY A 656 -48.80 24.13 -61.16
C GLY A 656 -48.25 25.04 -62.28
N LEU A 657 -49.13 25.69 -63.04
CA LEU A 657 -48.76 26.64 -64.08
C LEU A 657 -48.05 27.86 -63.49
N LEU A 658 -48.58 28.43 -62.40
CA LEU A 658 -47.99 29.59 -61.72
C LEU A 658 -46.64 29.25 -61.08
N ASP A 659 -46.52 28.07 -60.47
CA ASP A 659 -45.28 27.61 -59.82
C ASP A 659 -44.12 27.51 -60.84
N GLY A 660 -44.41 27.08 -62.08
CA GLY A 660 -43.44 27.06 -63.18
C GLY A 660 -43.07 28.44 -63.75
N MET A 661 -43.78 29.51 -63.39
CA MET A 661 -43.53 30.87 -63.89
C MET A 661 -42.78 31.78 -62.91
N VAL A 662 -42.69 31.39 -61.64
CA VAL A 662 -42.03 32.14 -60.56
C VAL A 662 -40.64 31.55 -60.23
N ARG A 663 -39.76 32.33 -59.57
CA ARG A 663 -38.41 31.87 -59.22
C ARG A 663 -38.44 31.01 -57.96
N GLU A 664 -38.01 29.76 -58.09
CA GLU A 664 -37.92 28.79 -56.98
C GLU A 664 -37.14 29.39 -55.79
N LYS A 665 -37.65 29.18 -54.57
CA LYS A 665 -37.07 29.62 -53.26
C LYS A 665 -36.99 31.13 -53.01
N ILE A 666 -37.17 31.97 -54.02
CA ILE A 666 -37.05 33.43 -53.91
C ILE A 666 -38.42 34.09 -53.90
N ASP A 667 -39.28 33.74 -54.86
CA ASP A 667 -40.64 34.26 -54.95
C ASP A 667 -41.59 33.39 -54.12
N THR A 668 -42.62 34.00 -53.52
CA THR A 668 -43.58 33.29 -52.66
C THR A 668 -44.94 33.25 -53.34
N LEU A 669 -45.32 32.07 -53.83
CA LEU A 669 -46.62 31.78 -54.44
C LEU A 669 -47.57 31.18 -53.40
N VAL A 670 -48.74 31.78 -53.25
CA VAL A 670 -49.71 31.51 -52.18
C VAL A 670 -51.09 31.37 -52.78
N ARG A 671 -51.89 30.41 -52.29
CA ARG A 671 -53.36 30.45 -52.46
C ARG A 671 -53.94 31.37 -51.38
N TYR A 672 -54.38 32.56 -51.80
CA TYR A 672 -54.77 33.63 -50.88
C TYR A 672 -56.16 33.40 -50.28
N GLY A 673 -57.09 32.84 -51.06
CA GLY A 673 -58.40 32.40 -50.58
C GLY A 673 -59.29 31.94 -51.72
N GLY A 674 -60.01 30.81 -51.57
CA GLY A 674 -60.96 30.34 -52.60
C GLY A 674 -60.34 30.19 -54.00
N GLU A 675 -60.60 31.17 -54.86
CA GLU A 675 -60.15 31.33 -56.25
C GLU A 675 -59.02 32.36 -56.45
N GLU A 676 -58.54 32.96 -55.36
CA GLU A 676 -57.52 34.01 -55.34
C GLU A 676 -56.13 33.44 -55.06
N PHE A 677 -55.14 33.96 -55.79
CA PHE A 677 -53.72 33.65 -55.63
C PHE A 677 -52.93 34.93 -55.39
N ALA A 678 -51.85 34.82 -54.62
CA ALA A 678 -50.93 35.91 -54.38
C ALA A 678 -49.49 35.49 -54.73
N ILE A 679 -48.75 36.38 -55.37
CA ILE A 679 -47.33 36.20 -55.66
C ILE A 679 -46.55 37.38 -55.09
N LEU A 680 -45.69 37.09 -54.11
CA LEU A 680 -44.75 38.05 -53.56
C LEU A 680 -43.40 37.90 -54.26
N LEU A 681 -42.99 38.93 -54.99
CA LEU A 681 -41.79 38.97 -55.82
C LEU A 681 -40.67 39.71 -55.09
N TYR A 682 -39.59 39.02 -54.75
CA TYR A 682 -38.45 39.63 -54.06
C TYR A 682 -37.45 40.24 -55.06
N ASN A 683 -36.93 41.42 -54.74
CA ASN A 683 -35.97 42.16 -55.56
C ASN A 683 -36.45 42.35 -57.01
N THR A 684 -37.71 42.77 -57.18
CA THR A 684 -38.35 42.91 -58.49
C THR A 684 -38.87 44.34 -58.66
N PRO A 685 -38.35 45.11 -59.64
CA PRO A 685 -38.83 46.46 -59.92
C PRO A 685 -40.23 46.43 -60.57
N PRO A 686 -40.98 47.54 -60.51
CA PRO A 686 -42.38 47.59 -60.97
C PRO A 686 -42.58 47.13 -62.42
N GLN A 687 -41.68 47.48 -63.32
CA GLN A 687 -41.76 47.12 -64.73
C GLN A 687 -41.61 45.60 -64.94
N ALA A 688 -40.70 44.97 -64.19
CA ALA A 688 -40.51 43.53 -64.24
C ALA A 688 -41.68 42.77 -63.62
N ALA A 689 -42.28 43.32 -62.54
CA ALA A 689 -43.48 42.75 -61.92
C ALA A 689 -44.68 42.80 -62.88
N ALA A 690 -44.87 43.92 -63.60
CA ALA A 690 -45.90 44.06 -64.61
C ALA A 690 -45.69 43.10 -65.79
N ALA A 691 -44.45 42.95 -66.27
CA ALA A 691 -44.12 42.01 -67.33
C ALA A 691 -44.40 40.56 -66.93
N LEU A 692 -44.09 40.18 -65.68
CA LEU A 692 -44.42 38.86 -65.16
C LEU A 692 -45.94 38.66 -65.03
N ALA A 693 -46.67 39.66 -64.52
CA ALA A 693 -48.13 39.60 -64.45
C ALA A 693 -48.76 39.38 -65.83
N GLU A 694 -48.32 40.10 -66.86
CA GLU A 694 -48.84 39.92 -68.23
C GLU A 694 -48.46 38.55 -68.82
N ARG A 695 -47.25 38.06 -68.52
CA ARG A 695 -46.83 36.71 -68.91
C ARG A 695 -47.71 35.64 -68.25
N ILE A 696 -48.06 35.82 -66.98
CA ILE A 696 -48.97 34.92 -66.27
C ILE A 696 -50.36 34.97 -66.90
N ARG A 697 -50.92 36.18 -67.12
CA ARG A 697 -52.25 36.36 -67.73
C ARG A 697 -52.36 35.64 -69.08
N ARG A 698 -51.41 35.87 -69.97
CA ARG A 698 -51.32 35.18 -71.28
C ARG A 698 -51.15 33.68 -71.12
N GLY A 699 -50.24 33.26 -70.24
CA GLY A 699 -49.99 31.85 -69.98
C GLY A 699 -51.24 31.11 -69.51
N VAL A 700 -52.08 31.73 -68.68
CA VAL A 700 -53.36 31.17 -68.24
C VAL A 700 -54.37 31.11 -69.38
N GLU A 701 -54.53 32.20 -70.14
CA GLU A 701 -55.43 32.25 -71.30
C GLU A 701 -55.08 31.20 -72.37
N GLU A 702 -53.78 31.01 -72.63
CA GLU A 702 -53.25 30.06 -73.60
C GLU A 702 -53.24 28.62 -73.07
N HIS A 703 -53.30 28.41 -71.76
CA HIS A 703 -53.28 27.08 -71.16
C HIS A 703 -54.57 26.31 -71.47
N ALA A 704 -54.42 25.04 -71.84
CA ALA A 704 -55.55 24.17 -72.10
C ALA A 704 -55.96 23.45 -70.80
N PHE A 705 -56.80 24.07 -69.98
CA PHE A 705 -57.35 23.45 -68.77
C PHE A 705 -58.27 22.26 -69.16
N PRO A 706 -57.85 21.01 -68.93
CA PRO A 706 -58.56 19.84 -69.43
C PRO A 706 -59.67 19.40 -68.44
N TRP A 707 -60.88 19.21 -68.96
CA TRP A 707 -61.98 18.62 -68.19
C TRP A 707 -62.85 17.75 -69.07
N GLN A 708 -62.99 16.46 -68.74
CA GLN A 708 -63.88 15.49 -69.43
C GLN A 708 -63.80 15.56 -70.97
N ALA A 709 -62.58 15.52 -71.51
CA ALA A 709 -62.26 15.61 -72.94
C ALA A 709 -62.54 16.98 -73.63
N GLN A 710 -62.83 18.03 -72.86
CA GLN A 710 -62.99 19.41 -73.34
C GLN A 710 -61.88 20.32 -72.80
N ARG A 711 -61.61 21.42 -73.52
CA ARG A 711 -60.75 22.52 -73.06
C ARG A 711 -61.63 23.61 -72.45
N LEU A 712 -61.39 23.94 -71.19
CA LEU A 712 -62.09 25.03 -70.52
C LEU A 712 -61.38 26.37 -70.79
N PRO A 713 -62.10 27.41 -71.24
CA PRO A 713 -61.54 28.75 -71.33
C PRO A 713 -61.47 29.35 -69.92
N VAL A 714 -60.26 29.45 -69.36
CA VAL A 714 -59.99 30.06 -68.05
C VAL A 714 -59.16 31.30 -68.28
N THR A 715 -59.56 32.41 -67.66
CA THR A 715 -58.83 33.68 -67.69
C THR A 715 -58.67 34.19 -66.26
N VAL A 716 -57.71 35.10 -66.06
CA VAL A 716 -57.43 35.70 -64.75
C VAL A 716 -57.32 37.20 -64.86
N SER A 717 -57.83 37.88 -63.85
CA SER A 717 -57.59 39.30 -63.61
C SER A 717 -56.44 39.45 -62.60
N ILE A 718 -55.51 40.38 -62.84
CA ILE A 718 -54.31 40.54 -61.98
C ILE A 718 -54.13 42.00 -61.56
N GLY A 719 -54.05 42.22 -60.26
CA GLY A 719 -53.66 43.50 -59.65
C GLY A 719 -52.19 43.49 -59.23
N VAL A 720 -51.42 44.49 -59.64
CA VAL A 720 -49.99 44.63 -59.30
C VAL A 720 -49.77 45.84 -58.41
N ALA A 721 -49.14 45.65 -57.25
CA ALA A 721 -48.62 46.73 -56.43
C ALA A 721 -47.12 46.54 -56.18
N SER A 722 -46.35 47.61 -56.34
CA SER A 722 -44.91 47.59 -56.07
C SER A 722 -44.57 48.48 -54.88
N ALA A 723 -43.51 48.12 -54.16
CA ALA A 723 -42.90 48.98 -53.17
C ALA A 723 -41.40 49.14 -53.47
N SER A 724 -40.96 50.38 -53.59
CA SER A 724 -39.58 50.75 -53.96
C SER A 724 -38.97 51.83 -53.07
N GLY A 725 -39.74 52.51 -52.21
CA GLY A 725 -39.23 53.62 -51.38
C GLY A 725 -40.02 53.82 -50.08
N ALA A 726 -39.42 54.45 -49.05
CA ALA A 726 -39.94 54.53 -47.67
C ALA A 726 -41.45 54.86 -47.52
N ALA A 727 -41.99 55.66 -48.43
CA ALA A 727 -43.37 56.14 -48.46
C ALA A 727 -44.44 55.06 -48.79
N ASP A 728 -44.04 53.82 -49.11
CA ASP A 728 -44.94 52.74 -49.50
C ASP A 728 -45.78 52.09 -48.38
N GLY A 729 -45.60 52.50 -47.12
CA GLY A 729 -46.53 52.14 -46.05
C GLY A 729 -46.38 50.74 -45.45
N SER A 730 -47.44 50.26 -44.77
CA SER A 730 -47.51 48.96 -44.07
C SER A 730 -47.79 47.77 -45.02
N PRO A 731 -47.56 46.51 -44.58
CA PRO A 731 -48.00 45.30 -45.30
C PRO A 731 -49.44 45.37 -45.83
N ASP A 732 -50.38 45.78 -44.98
CA ASP A 732 -51.81 45.86 -45.31
C ASP A 732 -52.08 46.91 -46.39
N GLN A 733 -51.34 48.03 -46.38
CA GLN A 733 -51.47 49.06 -47.41
C GLN A 733 -50.96 48.58 -48.77
N LEU A 734 -49.95 47.70 -48.83
CA LEU A 734 -49.55 47.07 -50.10
C LEU A 734 -50.62 46.12 -50.62
N VAL A 735 -51.17 45.28 -49.75
CA VAL A 735 -52.26 44.36 -50.11
C VAL A 735 -53.46 45.15 -50.62
N ALA A 736 -53.88 46.20 -49.92
CA ALA A 736 -54.97 47.08 -50.35
C ALA A 736 -54.71 47.75 -51.70
N ARG A 737 -53.45 48.12 -52.00
CA ARG A 737 -53.08 48.66 -53.32
C ARG A 737 -53.22 47.62 -54.42
N ALA A 738 -52.75 46.39 -54.19
CA ALA A 738 -52.87 45.30 -55.16
C ALA A 738 -54.34 44.91 -55.38
N ASP A 739 -55.13 44.88 -54.30
CA ASP A 739 -56.56 44.57 -54.32
C ASP A 739 -57.37 45.61 -55.11
N ARG A 740 -57.13 46.92 -54.89
CA ARG A 740 -57.73 47.98 -55.72
C ARG A 740 -57.38 47.85 -57.20
N ALA A 741 -56.14 47.46 -57.51
CA ALA A 741 -55.75 47.23 -58.89
C ALA A 741 -56.47 46.01 -59.48
N LEU A 742 -56.58 44.92 -58.73
CA LEU A 742 -57.32 43.73 -59.12
C LEU A 742 -58.81 44.03 -59.36
N TYR A 743 -59.42 44.83 -58.48
CA TYR A 743 -60.79 45.29 -58.63
C TYR A 743 -60.97 46.08 -59.94
N ARG A 744 -60.07 47.03 -60.23
CA ARG A 744 -60.07 47.75 -61.52
C ARG A 744 -59.90 46.82 -62.72
N ALA A 745 -59.14 45.73 -62.60
CA ALA A 745 -58.99 44.74 -63.66
C ALA A 745 -60.30 43.98 -63.92
N LYS A 746 -61.04 43.63 -62.87
CA LYS A 746 -62.35 42.98 -62.98
C LYS A 746 -63.42 43.89 -63.60
N ASP A 747 -63.39 45.19 -63.28
CA ASP A 747 -64.33 46.18 -63.82
C ASP A 747 -64.03 46.53 -65.29
N ASP A 748 -62.76 46.54 -65.70
CA ASP A 748 -62.34 46.87 -67.07
C ASP A 748 -62.44 45.69 -68.05
N GLY A 749 -63.43 44.81 -67.83
CA GLY A 749 -63.73 43.71 -68.73
C GLY A 749 -63.03 42.39 -68.43
N ARG A 750 -62.32 42.26 -67.30
CA ARG A 750 -61.57 41.05 -66.87
C ARG A 750 -60.43 40.69 -67.81
N ASN A 751 -59.76 39.56 -67.56
CA ASN A 751 -58.65 39.06 -68.37
C ASN A 751 -57.60 40.13 -68.71
N CYS A 752 -57.21 40.92 -67.70
CA CYS A 752 -56.26 42.02 -67.87
C CYS A 752 -55.42 42.23 -66.60
N VAL A 753 -54.30 42.93 -66.77
CA VAL A 753 -53.42 43.34 -65.69
C VAL A 753 -53.62 44.83 -65.41
N LYS A 754 -53.83 45.20 -64.15
CA LYS A 754 -53.82 46.60 -63.70
C LYS A 754 -52.70 46.80 -62.69
N ILE A 755 -51.97 47.90 -62.89
CA ILE A 755 -50.90 48.32 -61.97
C ILE A 755 -51.47 49.44 -61.11
N HIS A 756 -51.30 49.32 -59.80
CA HIS A 756 -51.63 50.40 -58.88
C HIS A 756 -50.69 51.59 -59.14
N SER A 757 -51.21 52.62 -59.79
CA SER A 757 -50.56 53.94 -59.83
C SER A 757 -50.92 54.68 -58.54
N PRO A 758 -49.97 55.30 -57.80
CA PRO A 758 -50.34 56.22 -56.74
C PRO A 758 -51.18 57.33 -57.38
N ASP A 759 -52.40 57.54 -56.88
CA ASP A 759 -53.25 58.61 -57.37
C ASP A 759 -52.45 59.92 -57.28
N ALA A 760 -52.28 60.59 -58.43
CA ALA A 760 -51.73 61.93 -58.46
C ALA A 760 -52.68 62.78 -57.61
N LYS A 761 -52.21 63.20 -56.44
CA LYS A 761 -52.92 64.17 -55.61
C LYS A 761 -53.22 65.40 -56.47
N GLY A 762 -54.50 65.78 -56.51
CA GLY A 762 -54.86 67.18 -56.51
C GLY A 762 -54.38 67.85 -55.23
#